data_AF-A0AA36IL05-F1
#
_entry.id   AF-A0AA36IL05-F1
#
_cell.length_a   1.000
_cell.length_b   1.000
_cell.length_c   1.000
_cell.angle_alpha   90.00
_cell.angle_beta   90.00
_cell.angle_gamma   90.00
#
_symmetry.space_group_name_H-M   'P 1'
#
loop_
_entity.id
_entity.type
_entity.pdbx_description
1 polymer ?
#
loop_
_entity_poly.entity_id
_entity_poly.type
_entity_poly.pdbx_seq_one_letter_code
_entity_poly.pdbx_strand_id
1 'polypeptide(L)'
;MNFLFGCGFATSAGRCTRGLYCSLMECDGRTLLILDTEGLMSLEAEGGGVFDAQLALMAMACSHLVIINHKGELSRQLQDLLEVCLFAMQHLKVCRIQPKLLFVLRDQHDRSQGVHGDALRLMRKHLAEASMSLSLRLEELISLDPGSVFLLPSAFASDLEPHTGREVRWSTELFAQEALKLRRKIFKEAENHSCGEAPEFSTLPDWCLHAMSVWRVLDRYGPNLLHYKTIQEIEMQRELEESAKQISAQLVRGKGGLAEECQALLATFKKRLSEESGDKVDSEFRSSLQAILESFDKRAKAELERTLKARRSKLPEAQKEEAKKKLSTPIEYQGELTRYTWSLCLADAVDRDQLRALKVHFKNTIEQLWQAEASQSIAEQQARELFQNEWEAFEEECRGRFARTSKNKRQLAEEVCMVFNHVLRQHRHGDEALHVLELVPAAVLLKTEPFLELQPEKVAEYLELRNAARLRDFVSAQRTEKGHAPRNASESDMLCSFVVPELQRRLATVLNMEVDTQMPSEEKVLDAMQRLNDALEVEESRFLSQLGLRLRGGRVALLNTLQLGLRQRVLAKLLEAEAERADHQWKVLQSHREHTEAEFIEMVQRRTSDSGRARMLAELFFDSLAREWLDETLLAVAAHIRSQCLADMPDASGATERAYQQAFIERNWEEVMEYVLDVNAYLHKIFASLFEDRKVAITRVQRPQISAQLGGFFDALVGAVNLWGGRETGRRKLSNFQHFLRNLAAEARAGHRDSGKAWPLLSERFPVVADFEVADPGHFAHEFEVQMAALLGEARVEGWVAQKLEAALQLQQAQVWALIKGCSAICPCCGSKCDRVDHHTAHRCGHHLLPAFNGWRVAGTCEAALDTCKSSKNHEAGESQC
;
A
#
# COMPACT_ATOMS: atom_id res chain seq x y z
N MET A 1 -29.39 -33.99 -30.49
CA MET A 1 -28.17 -34.61 -31.05
C MET A 1 -28.38 -36.02 -31.58
N ASN A 2 -29.08 -36.91 -30.87
CA ASN A 2 -29.38 -38.28 -31.34
C ASN A 2 -29.98 -38.37 -32.76
N PHE A 3 -30.97 -37.55 -33.11
CA PHE A 3 -31.54 -37.54 -34.46
C PHE A 3 -30.56 -37.08 -35.56
N LEU A 4 -29.61 -36.21 -35.22
CA LEU A 4 -28.68 -35.63 -36.20
C LEU A 4 -27.48 -36.56 -36.43
N PHE A 5 -26.99 -37.19 -35.37
CA PHE A 5 -25.69 -37.87 -35.37
C PHE A 5 -25.73 -39.29 -34.81
N GLY A 6 -26.83 -39.74 -34.19
CA GLY A 6 -26.90 -41.08 -33.61
C GLY A 6 -26.03 -41.27 -32.37
N CYS A 7 -25.75 -40.21 -31.60
CA CYS A 7 -24.85 -40.25 -30.44
C CYS A 7 -25.26 -41.21 -29.31
N GLY A 8 -26.54 -41.60 -29.24
CA GLY A 8 -27.04 -42.48 -28.17
C GLY A 8 -27.07 -41.85 -26.79
N PHE A 9 -27.14 -40.51 -26.69
CA PHE A 9 -27.29 -39.82 -25.40
C PHE A 9 -28.64 -40.18 -24.76
N ALA A 10 -28.66 -40.29 -23.42
CA ALA A 10 -29.89 -40.55 -22.69
C ALA A 10 -30.87 -39.38 -22.81
N THR A 11 -32.18 -39.66 -22.90
CA THR A 11 -33.24 -38.63 -23.02
C THR A 11 -34.37 -38.88 -22.01
N SER A 12 -34.89 -37.83 -21.40
CA SER A 12 -35.98 -37.81 -20.40
C SER A 12 -36.81 -36.51 -20.52
N ALA A 13 -37.91 -36.41 -19.76
CA ALA A 13 -38.79 -35.24 -19.78
C ALA A 13 -38.32 -34.08 -18.87
N GLY A 14 -37.44 -34.36 -17.92
CA GLY A 14 -36.80 -33.38 -17.01
C GLY A 14 -35.30 -33.22 -17.32
N ARG A 15 -34.49 -32.76 -16.36
CA ARG A 15 -33.03 -32.72 -16.53
C ARG A 15 -32.46 -34.14 -16.57
N CYS A 16 -32.15 -34.66 -17.77
CA CYS A 16 -31.65 -36.02 -17.96
C CYS A 16 -30.14 -36.11 -17.76
N THR A 17 -29.43 -35.04 -18.10
CA THR A 17 -27.97 -34.96 -18.08
C THR A 17 -27.51 -33.95 -17.03
N ARG A 18 -26.76 -34.41 -16.02
CA ARG A 18 -26.02 -33.54 -15.08
C ARG A 18 -24.57 -33.43 -15.55
N GLY A 19 -24.19 -32.29 -16.11
CA GLY A 19 -22.82 -32.03 -16.59
C GLY A 19 -22.71 -32.00 -18.11
N LEU A 20 -21.54 -32.38 -18.63
CA LEU A 20 -21.18 -32.34 -20.04
C LEU A 20 -20.80 -33.75 -20.52
N TYR A 21 -21.54 -34.25 -21.51
CA TYR A 21 -21.32 -35.57 -22.10
C TYR A 21 -20.66 -35.38 -23.47
N CYS A 22 -19.87 -36.37 -23.90
CA CYS A 22 -19.18 -36.31 -25.18
C CYS A 22 -19.38 -37.57 -26.00
N SER A 23 -19.47 -37.40 -27.32
CA SER A 23 -19.45 -38.49 -28.31
C SER A 23 -18.42 -38.15 -29.38
N LEU A 24 -17.57 -39.12 -29.71
CA LEU A 24 -16.57 -39.00 -30.77
C LEU A 24 -17.10 -39.64 -32.05
N MET A 25 -16.88 -39.01 -33.19
CA MET A 25 -17.24 -39.56 -34.51
C MET A 25 -16.13 -39.27 -35.52
N GLU A 26 -16.02 -40.11 -36.55
CA GLU A 26 -15.11 -39.90 -37.68
C GLU A 26 -15.92 -39.53 -38.93
N CYS A 27 -15.52 -38.48 -39.63
CA CYS A 27 -16.15 -38.02 -40.87
C CYS A 27 -15.06 -37.58 -41.86
N ASP A 28 -14.95 -38.27 -43.00
CA ASP A 28 -13.99 -37.97 -44.08
C ASP A 28 -12.53 -37.77 -43.60
N GLY A 29 -12.09 -38.62 -42.66
CA GLY A 29 -10.75 -38.58 -42.09
C GLY A 29 -10.52 -37.46 -41.06
N ARG A 30 -11.60 -36.83 -40.57
CA ARG A 30 -11.59 -35.84 -39.49
C ARG A 30 -12.37 -36.35 -38.29
N THR A 31 -11.82 -36.12 -37.11
CA THR A 31 -12.47 -36.41 -35.85
C THR A 31 -13.43 -35.28 -35.47
N LEU A 32 -14.71 -35.63 -35.28
CA LEU A 32 -15.75 -34.73 -34.78
C LEU A 32 -16.05 -35.06 -33.32
N LEU A 33 -15.85 -34.09 -32.43
CA LEU A 33 -16.23 -34.21 -31.02
C LEU A 33 -17.55 -33.48 -30.78
N ILE A 34 -18.57 -34.22 -30.36
CA ILE A 34 -19.90 -33.69 -30.06
C ILE A 34 -20.04 -33.61 -28.55
N LEU A 35 -20.27 -32.40 -28.05
CA LEU A 35 -20.54 -32.14 -26.64
C LEU A 35 -22.03 -31.91 -26.44
N ASP A 36 -22.60 -32.53 -25.40
CA ASP A 36 -24.01 -32.39 -25.04
C ASP A 36 -24.12 -31.88 -23.60
N THR A 37 -24.86 -30.79 -23.44
CA THR A 37 -25.24 -30.21 -22.17
C THR A 37 -26.77 -30.11 -22.14
N GLU A 38 -27.43 -30.72 -21.15
CA GLU A 38 -28.89 -30.62 -20.99
C GLU A 38 -29.30 -29.88 -19.72
N GLY A 39 -30.54 -29.36 -19.77
CA GLY A 39 -31.27 -28.85 -18.61
C GLY A 39 -30.73 -27.55 -18.03
N LEU A 40 -29.89 -26.83 -18.77
CA LEU A 40 -29.53 -25.45 -18.47
C LEU A 40 -30.82 -24.62 -18.37
N MET A 41 -30.94 -23.80 -17.33
CA MET A 41 -32.09 -22.92 -17.07
C MET A 41 -33.39 -23.67 -16.74
N SER A 42 -33.33 -24.95 -16.33
CA SER A 42 -34.50 -25.69 -15.84
C SER A 42 -34.83 -25.33 -14.39
N LEU A 43 -36.13 -25.35 -14.04
CA LEU A 43 -36.61 -25.06 -12.67
C LEU A 43 -36.14 -26.10 -11.63
N GLU A 44 -35.70 -27.29 -12.08
CA GLU A 44 -35.27 -28.42 -11.25
C GLU A 44 -33.76 -28.42 -10.93
N ALA A 45 -33.06 -27.30 -11.17
CA ALA A 45 -31.61 -27.21 -11.02
C ALA A 45 -31.15 -27.22 -9.54
N GLU A 46 -30.80 -28.39 -9.01
CA GLU A 46 -29.95 -28.53 -7.82
C GLU A 46 -28.51 -28.08 -8.15
N GLY A 47 -28.16 -26.84 -7.77
CA GLY A 47 -26.83 -26.24 -8.02
C GLY A 47 -26.85 -24.73 -8.33
N GLY A 48 -28.03 -24.15 -8.58
CA GLY A 48 -28.20 -22.71 -8.80
C GLY A 48 -27.75 -22.21 -10.19
N GLY A 49 -28.08 -20.96 -10.52
CA GLY A 49 -27.81 -20.36 -11.84
C GLY A 49 -26.32 -20.25 -12.22
N VAL A 50 -25.42 -20.25 -11.24
CA VAL A 50 -23.96 -20.17 -11.45
C VAL A 50 -23.42 -21.41 -12.16
N PHE A 51 -23.86 -22.61 -11.76
CA PHE A 51 -23.38 -23.86 -12.37
C PHE A 51 -23.83 -23.99 -13.82
N ASP A 52 -25.06 -23.58 -14.12
CA ASP A 52 -25.56 -23.56 -15.50
C ASP A 52 -24.77 -22.54 -16.36
N ALA A 53 -24.41 -21.38 -15.80
CA ALA A 53 -23.55 -20.42 -16.47
C ALA A 53 -22.12 -20.94 -16.68
N GLN A 54 -21.56 -21.69 -15.73
CA GLN A 54 -20.25 -22.35 -15.90
C GLN A 54 -20.30 -23.37 -17.04
N LEU A 55 -21.35 -24.19 -17.14
CA LEU A 55 -21.51 -25.16 -18.24
C LEU A 55 -21.73 -24.48 -19.59
N ALA A 56 -22.51 -23.40 -19.65
CA ALA A 56 -22.70 -22.62 -20.87
C ALA A 56 -21.37 -22.02 -21.36
N LEU A 57 -20.62 -21.40 -20.45
CA LEU A 57 -19.31 -20.83 -20.72
C LEU A 57 -18.29 -21.90 -21.13
N MET A 58 -18.29 -23.06 -20.48
CA MET A 58 -17.46 -24.22 -20.85
C MET A 58 -17.76 -24.68 -22.29
N ALA A 59 -19.04 -24.80 -22.65
CA ALA A 59 -19.45 -25.17 -24.00
C ALA A 59 -18.98 -24.16 -25.05
N MET A 60 -19.06 -22.85 -24.75
CA MET A 60 -18.56 -21.79 -25.62
C MET A 60 -17.03 -21.78 -25.74
N ALA A 61 -16.31 -21.96 -24.63
CA ALA A 61 -14.85 -21.93 -24.60
C ALA A 61 -14.18 -23.17 -25.24
N CYS A 62 -14.91 -24.28 -25.37
CA CYS A 62 -14.37 -25.56 -25.84
C CYS A 62 -14.93 -26.03 -27.19
N SER A 63 -15.70 -25.22 -27.92
CA SER A 63 -16.37 -25.64 -29.16
C SER A 63 -16.18 -24.63 -30.31
N HIS A 64 -15.82 -25.12 -31.50
CA HIS A 64 -15.80 -24.28 -32.72
C HIS A 64 -17.21 -23.81 -33.11
N LEU A 65 -18.21 -24.67 -32.92
CA LEU A 65 -19.62 -24.42 -33.18
C LEU A 65 -20.43 -24.79 -31.94
N VAL A 66 -21.25 -23.86 -31.45
CA VAL A 66 -22.15 -24.05 -30.31
C VAL A 66 -23.58 -24.02 -30.81
N ILE A 67 -24.33 -25.09 -30.55
CA ILE A 67 -25.74 -25.20 -30.96
C ILE A 67 -26.62 -24.87 -29.76
N ILE A 68 -27.28 -23.73 -29.79
CA ILE A 68 -28.21 -23.28 -28.76
C ILE A 68 -29.60 -23.77 -29.14
N ASN A 69 -30.04 -24.85 -28.51
CA ASN A 69 -31.32 -25.48 -28.75
C ASN A 69 -32.38 -24.92 -27.79
N HIS A 70 -33.35 -24.17 -28.31
CA HIS A 70 -34.38 -23.49 -27.52
C HIS A 70 -35.78 -23.85 -28.02
N LYS A 71 -36.76 -23.97 -27.11
CA LYS A 71 -38.16 -24.20 -27.48
C LYS A 71 -38.87 -22.87 -27.58
N GLY A 72 -39.65 -22.64 -28.63
CA GLY A 72 -40.33 -21.36 -28.83
C GLY A 72 -39.36 -20.27 -29.30
N GLU A 73 -39.76 -19.02 -29.09
CA GLU A 73 -38.98 -17.84 -29.46
C GLU A 73 -37.79 -17.61 -28.50
N LEU A 74 -36.82 -16.80 -28.92
CA LEU A 74 -35.68 -16.42 -28.08
C LEU A 74 -36.15 -15.70 -26.81
N SER A 75 -35.84 -16.27 -25.65
CA SER A 75 -36.21 -15.70 -24.35
C SER A 75 -35.19 -14.69 -23.82
N ARG A 76 -35.65 -13.74 -22.98
CA ARG A 76 -34.77 -12.78 -22.29
C ARG A 76 -33.75 -13.46 -21.37
N GLN A 77 -34.15 -14.54 -20.70
CA GLN A 77 -33.24 -15.28 -19.82
C GLN A 77 -32.03 -15.85 -20.56
N LEU A 78 -32.20 -16.26 -21.83
CA LEU A 78 -31.09 -16.74 -22.67
C LEU A 78 -30.16 -15.59 -23.07
N GLN A 79 -30.73 -14.41 -23.33
CA GLN A 79 -29.94 -13.21 -23.63
C GLN A 79 -29.10 -12.82 -22.41
N ASP A 80 -29.71 -12.75 -21.23
CA ASP A 80 -29.07 -12.47 -19.94
C ASP A 80 -27.91 -13.46 -19.66
N LEU A 81 -28.14 -14.77 -19.90
CA LEU A 81 -27.10 -15.81 -19.74
C LEU A 81 -25.91 -15.60 -20.70
N LEU A 82 -26.18 -15.36 -21.98
CA LEU A 82 -25.13 -15.14 -22.98
C LEU A 82 -24.33 -13.86 -22.68
N GLU A 83 -25.01 -12.81 -22.25
CA GLU A 83 -24.41 -11.55 -21.83
C GLU A 83 -23.40 -11.75 -20.69
N VAL A 84 -23.78 -12.47 -19.63
CA VAL A 84 -22.88 -12.79 -18.51
C VAL A 84 -21.74 -13.72 -18.94
N CYS A 85 -22.00 -14.67 -19.86
CA CYS A 85 -20.95 -15.52 -20.41
C CYS A 85 -19.91 -14.69 -21.18
N LEU A 86 -20.32 -13.74 -22.03
CA LEU A 86 -19.40 -12.84 -22.75
C LEU A 86 -18.56 -12.00 -21.78
N PHE A 87 -19.18 -11.48 -20.73
CA PHE A 87 -18.48 -10.76 -19.67
C PHE A 87 -17.39 -11.62 -19.00
N ALA A 88 -17.75 -12.84 -18.60
CA ALA A 88 -16.82 -13.77 -17.95
C ALA A 88 -15.73 -14.30 -18.90
N MET A 89 -16.03 -14.50 -20.20
CA MET A 89 -15.04 -14.89 -21.22
C MET A 89 -13.90 -13.88 -21.28
N GLN A 90 -14.23 -12.59 -21.33
CA GLN A 90 -13.24 -11.52 -21.40
C GLN A 90 -12.38 -11.44 -20.13
N HIS A 91 -13.00 -11.51 -18.95
CA HIS A 91 -12.29 -11.32 -17.68
C HIS A 91 -11.47 -12.55 -17.26
N LEU A 92 -11.96 -13.76 -17.52
CA LEU A 92 -11.23 -14.99 -17.20
C LEU A 92 -10.20 -15.36 -18.26
N LYS A 93 -10.26 -14.74 -19.45
CA LYS A 93 -9.40 -15.02 -20.62
C LYS A 93 -9.34 -16.52 -20.95
N VAL A 94 -10.47 -17.21 -20.74
CA VAL A 94 -10.65 -18.67 -20.91
C VAL A 94 -10.95 -19.08 -22.34
N CYS A 95 -11.36 -18.14 -23.19
CA CYS A 95 -11.70 -18.39 -24.58
C CYS A 95 -10.76 -17.60 -25.49
N ARG A 96 -9.96 -18.29 -26.31
CA ARG A 96 -9.15 -17.66 -27.38
C ARG A 96 -9.47 -18.27 -28.74
N ILE A 97 -10.55 -19.03 -28.83
CA ILE A 97 -11.26 -19.38 -30.07
C ILE A 97 -12.46 -18.46 -30.22
N GLN A 98 -12.92 -18.25 -31.46
CA GLN A 98 -14.15 -17.53 -31.73
C GLN A 98 -15.28 -18.53 -32.03
N PRO A 99 -16.08 -18.97 -31.04
CA PRO A 99 -17.13 -19.93 -31.28
C PRO A 99 -18.23 -19.33 -32.15
N LYS A 100 -18.71 -20.09 -33.13
CA LYS A 100 -19.91 -19.75 -33.89
C LYS A 100 -21.16 -20.21 -33.14
N LEU A 101 -22.10 -19.30 -32.89
CA LEU A 101 -23.37 -19.65 -32.24
C LEU A 101 -24.44 -19.94 -33.29
N LEU A 102 -25.07 -21.11 -33.21
CA LEU A 102 -26.19 -21.52 -34.06
C LEU A 102 -27.44 -21.77 -33.20
N PHE A 103 -28.50 -21.01 -33.41
CA PHE A 103 -29.76 -21.13 -32.69
C PHE A 103 -30.69 -22.10 -33.42
N VAL A 104 -31.16 -23.11 -32.71
CA VAL A 104 -32.17 -24.07 -33.19
C VAL A 104 -33.45 -23.84 -32.39
N LEU A 105 -34.44 -23.21 -33.02
CA LEU A 105 -35.73 -22.90 -32.40
C LEU A 105 -36.73 -24.01 -32.73
N ARG A 106 -37.15 -24.75 -31.70
CA ARG A 106 -38.08 -25.89 -31.83
C ARG A 106 -39.54 -25.45 -31.70
N ASP A 107 -40.43 -26.30 -32.20
CA ASP A 107 -41.89 -26.21 -32.08
C ASP A 107 -42.47 -24.89 -32.62
N GLN A 108 -41.89 -24.38 -33.72
CA GLN A 108 -42.33 -23.13 -34.35
C GLN A 108 -43.56 -23.34 -35.24
N HIS A 109 -44.66 -22.67 -34.91
CA HIS A 109 -45.86 -22.65 -35.76
C HIS A 109 -45.74 -21.64 -36.91
N ASP A 110 -45.08 -20.50 -36.69
CA ASP A 110 -44.73 -19.53 -37.74
C ASP A 110 -43.28 -19.74 -38.20
N ARG A 111 -43.14 -20.12 -39.48
CA ARG A 111 -41.86 -20.43 -40.12
C ARG A 111 -41.37 -19.34 -41.08
N SER A 112 -41.98 -18.15 -41.04
CA SER A 112 -41.51 -17.02 -41.82
C SER A 112 -40.12 -16.59 -41.32
N GLN A 113 -39.14 -16.50 -42.23
CA GLN A 113 -37.76 -16.17 -41.85
C GLN A 113 -37.61 -14.74 -41.29
N GLY A 114 -38.55 -13.84 -41.58
CA GLY A 114 -38.49 -12.43 -41.17
C GLY A 114 -38.59 -12.21 -39.67
N VAL A 115 -39.57 -12.82 -38.99
CA VAL A 115 -39.84 -12.59 -37.56
C VAL A 115 -38.68 -13.05 -36.68
N HIS A 116 -38.11 -14.22 -36.98
CA HIS A 116 -36.99 -14.78 -36.22
C HIS A 116 -35.65 -14.13 -36.56
N GLY A 117 -35.49 -13.63 -37.80
CA GLY A 117 -34.36 -12.78 -38.18
C GLY A 117 -34.34 -11.46 -37.41
N ASP A 118 -35.50 -10.85 -37.17
CA ASP A 118 -35.62 -9.64 -36.35
C ASP A 118 -35.29 -9.88 -34.87
N ALA A 119 -35.74 -11.01 -34.30
CA ALA A 119 -35.39 -11.39 -32.93
C ALA A 119 -33.88 -11.63 -32.76
N LEU A 120 -33.23 -12.30 -33.72
CA LEU A 120 -31.76 -12.47 -33.72
C LEU A 120 -31.05 -11.12 -33.87
N ARG A 121 -31.54 -10.23 -34.72
CA ARG A 121 -30.98 -8.88 -34.90
C ARG A 121 -31.06 -8.08 -33.60
N LEU A 122 -32.17 -8.16 -32.87
CA LEU A 122 -32.33 -7.52 -31.57
C LEU A 122 -31.37 -8.08 -30.52
N MET A 123 -31.25 -9.42 -30.44
CA MET A 123 -30.30 -10.07 -29.54
C MET A 123 -28.85 -9.72 -29.90
N ARG A 124 -28.48 -9.71 -31.18
CA ARG A 124 -27.16 -9.29 -31.63
C ARG A 124 -26.86 -7.86 -31.20
N LYS A 125 -27.82 -6.96 -31.39
CA LYS A 125 -27.70 -5.56 -30.97
C LYS A 125 -27.47 -5.47 -29.45
N HIS A 126 -28.26 -6.20 -28.65
CA HIS A 126 -28.11 -6.25 -27.19
C HIS A 126 -26.73 -6.79 -26.76
N LEU A 127 -26.29 -7.93 -27.32
CA LEU A 127 -24.97 -8.50 -27.03
C LEU A 127 -23.83 -7.59 -27.50
N ALA A 128 -24.02 -6.84 -28.58
CA ALA A 128 -23.05 -5.85 -29.05
C ALA A 128 -22.95 -4.65 -28.11
N GLU A 129 -24.09 -4.13 -27.62
CA GLU A 129 -24.12 -3.06 -26.60
C GLU A 129 -23.42 -3.52 -25.31
N ALA A 130 -23.69 -4.76 -24.87
CA ALA A 130 -23.00 -5.42 -23.77
C ALA A 130 -21.48 -5.59 -24.00
N SER A 131 -21.06 -5.91 -25.23
CA SER A 131 -19.62 -6.04 -25.55
C SER A 131 -18.92 -4.69 -25.59
N MET A 132 -19.62 -3.62 -26.01
CA MET A 132 -19.07 -2.26 -26.02
C MET A 132 -18.76 -1.74 -24.63
N SER A 133 -19.53 -2.11 -23.59
CA SER A 133 -19.18 -1.73 -22.20
C SER A 133 -17.91 -2.42 -21.70
N LEU A 134 -17.47 -3.48 -22.39
CA LEU A 134 -16.21 -4.19 -22.17
C LEU A 134 -15.09 -3.72 -23.11
N SER A 135 -15.27 -2.61 -23.83
CA SER A 135 -14.31 -2.09 -24.81
C SER A 135 -13.90 -3.10 -25.89
N LEU A 136 -14.76 -4.08 -26.19
CA LEU A 136 -14.52 -5.09 -27.21
C LEU A 136 -15.60 -5.07 -28.29
N ARG A 137 -15.25 -5.60 -29.47
CA ARG A 137 -16.24 -5.89 -30.51
C ARG A 137 -16.85 -7.27 -30.25
N LEU A 138 -18.16 -7.42 -30.42
CA LEU A 138 -18.84 -8.71 -30.29
C LEU A 138 -18.21 -9.77 -31.21
N GLU A 139 -17.79 -9.32 -32.40
CA GLU A 139 -17.10 -10.12 -33.42
C GLU A 139 -15.69 -10.56 -33.03
N GLU A 140 -15.14 -10.13 -31.90
CA GLU A 140 -13.88 -10.66 -31.35
C GLU A 140 -14.13 -11.79 -30.35
N LEU A 141 -15.34 -11.86 -29.77
CA LEU A 141 -15.71 -12.86 -28.77
C LEU A 141 -16.45 -14.05 -29.38
N ILE A 142 -17.42 -13.80 -30.28
CA ILE A 142 -18.27 -14.83 -30.87
C ILE A 142 -18.56 -14.51 -32.35
N SER A 143 -18.94 -15.54 -33.12
CA SER A 143 -19.46 -15.37 -34.48
C SER A 143 -20.99 -15.55 -34.48
N LEU A 144 -21.70 -14.53 -34.95
CA LEU A 144 -23.16 -14.47 -34.98
C LEU A 144 -23.69 -13.85 -36.29
N ASP A 145 -23.87 -14.71 -37.30
CA ASP A 145 -24.35 -14.31 -38.63
C ASP A 145 -25.89 -14.27 -38.70
N PRO A 146 -26.51 -13.48 -39.61
CA PRO A 146 -27.96 -13.52 -39.84
C PRO A 146 -28.49 -14.93 -40.19
N GLY A 147 -27.64 -15.75 -40.82
CA GLY A 147 -27.93 -17.14 -41.10
C GLY A 147 -27.86 -18.07 -39.89
N SER A 148 -27.66 -17.58 -38.66
CA SER A 148 -27.41 -18.42 -37.47
C SER A 148 -28.66 -18.97 -36.81
N VAL A 149 -29.86 -18.67 -37.32
CA VAL A 149 -31.11 -19.27 -36.83
C VAL A 149 -31.56 -20.40 -37.74
N PHE A 150 -32.02 -21.49 -37.15
CA PHE A 150 -32.63 -22.62 -37.83
C PHE A 150 -33.93 -22.98 -37.12
N LEU A 151 -35.04 -23.01 -37.87
CA LEU A 151 -36.36 -23.32 -37.33
C LEU A 151 -36.63 -24.81 -37.51
N LEU A 152 -36.94 -25.51 -36.42
CA LEU A 152 -37.21 -26.94 -36.42
C LEU A 152 -38.69 -27.17 -36.04
N PRO A 153 -39.46 -27.89 -36.87
CA PRO A 153 -40.85 -28.21 -36.56
C PRO A 153 -40.94 -29.22 -35.41
N SER A 154 -42.15 -29.47 -34.90
CA SER A 154 -42.36 -30.55 -33.92
C SER A 154 -41.90 -31.89 -34.50
N ALA A 155 -41.09 -32.61 -33.72
CA ALA A 155 -40.61 -33.94 -34.09
C ALA A 155 -41.74 -34.95 -34.21
N PHE A 156 -42.79 -34.78 -33.40
CA PHE A 156 -43.90 -35.71 -33.31
C PHE A 156 -45.22 -34.99 -33.57
N ALA A 157 -46.09 -35.64 -34.33
CA ALA A 157 -47.51 -35.33 -34.38
C ALA A 157 -48.25 -36.35 -33.52
N SER A 158 -49.39 -35.94 -32.98
CA SER A 158 -50.25 -36.78 -32.15
C SER A 158 -51.65 -36.79 -32.75
N ASP A 159 -52.17 -37.96 -33.03
CA ASP A 159 -53.57 -38.15 -33.40
C ASP A 159 -54.30 -38.92 -32.30
N LEU A 160 -55.59 -38.64 -32.13
CA LEU A 160 -56.46 -39.43 -31.27
C LEU A 160 -57.01 -40.59 -32.10
N GLU A 161 -56.71 -41.81 -31.68
CA GLU A 161 -57.24 -43.00 -32.33
C GLU A 161 -58.77 -43.02 -32.17
N PRO A 162 -59.57 -42.99 -33.27
CA PRO A 162 -61.01 -42.68 -33.22
C PRO A 162 -61.85 -43.64 -32.37
N HIS A 163 -61.36 -44.86 -32.14
CA HIS A 163 -62.11 -45.94 -31.50
C HIS A 163 -61.71 -46.20 -30.05
N THR A 164 -60.49 -45.81 -29.65
CA THR A 164 -59.95 -46.07 -28.33
C THR A 164 -59.76 -44.78 -27.52
N GLY A 165 -59.79 -43.61 -28.18
CA GLY A 165 -59.46 -42.32 -27.58
C GLY A 165 -57.99 -42.22 -27.17
N ARG A 166 -57.15 -43.16 -27.61
CA ARG A 166 -55.74 -43.25 -27.21
C ARG A 166 -54.91 -42.34 -28.12
N GLU A 167 -54.05 -41.53 -27.52
CA GLU A 167 -53.14 -40.65 -28.26
C GLU A 167 -52.03 -41.52 -28.91
N VAL A 168 -51.96 -41.50 -30.23
CA VAL A 168 -50.91 -42.16 -31.02
C VAL A 168 -49.96 -41.08 -31.52
N ARG A 169 -48.68 -41.19 -31.13
CA ARG A 169 -47.63 -40.27 -31.56
C ARG A 169 -46.79 -40.88 -32.67
N TRP A 170 -46.52 -40.11 -33.72
CA TRP A 170 -45.70 -40.52 -34.85
C TRP A 170 -44.77 -39.39 -35.30
N SER A 171 -43.61 -39.73 -35.86
CA SER A 171 -42.61 -38.75 -36.27
C SER A 171 -43.01 -38.05 -37.56
N THR A 172 -42.91 -36.73 -37.63
CA THR A 172 -43.28 -35.99 -38.84
C THR A 172 -42.20 -36.07 -39.92
N GLU A 173 -42.61 -36.29 -41.19
CA GLU A 173 -41.67 -36.30 -42.32
C GLU A 173 -40.96 -34.94 -42.47
N LEU A 174 -41.71 -33.85 -42.23
CA LEU A 174 -41.19 -32.49 -42.27
C LEU A 174 -40.03 -32.29 -41.27
N PHE A 175 -40.13 -32.83 -40.06
CA PHE A 175 -39.03 -32.80 -39.10
C PHE A 175 -37.81 -33.54 -39.61
N ALA A 176 -37.98 -34.75 -40.15
CA ALA A 176 -36.87 -35.52 -40.70
C ALA A 176 -36.14 -34.77 -41.81
N GLN A 177 -36.88 -34.15 -42.74
CA GLN A 177 -36.31 -33.36 -43.83
C GLN A 177 -35.56 -32.12 -43.32
N GLU A 178 -36.11 -31.38 -42.36
CA GLU A 178 -35.46 -30.20 -41.77
C GLU A 178 -34.24 -30.58 -40.91
N ALA A 179 -34.29 -31.69 -40.16
CA ALA A 179 -33.15 -32.22 -39.42
C ALA A 179 -31.98 -32.57 -40.36
N LEU A 180 -32.26 -33.13 -41.54
CA LEU A 180 -31.23 -33.40 -42.56
C LEU A 180 -30.64 -32.11 -43.16
N LYS A 181 -31.43 -31.04 -43.29
CA LYS A 181 -30.92 -29.71 -43.71
C LYS A 181 -30.03 -29.10 -42.63
N LEU A 182 -30.45 -29.17 -41.36
CA LEU A 182 -29.66 -28.73 -40.22
C LEU A 182 -28.33 -29.48 -40.14
N ARG A 183 -28.36 -30.81 -40.28
CA ARG A 183 -27.15 -31.66 -40.29
C ARG A 183 -26.16 -31.23 -41.38
N ARG A 184 -26.64 -31.01 -42.62
CA ARG A 184 -25.80 -30.52 -43.73
C ARG A 184 -25.18 -29.16 -43.42
N LYS A 185 -25.95 -28.25 -42.81
CA LYS A 185 -25.45 -26.93 -42.40
C LYS A 185 -24.36 -27.04 -41.34
N ILE A 186 -24.55 -27.89 -40.33
CA ILE A 186 -23.56 -28.12 -39.26
C ILE A 186 -22.24 -28.63 -39.86
N PHE A 187 -22.27 -29.61 -40.76
CA PHE A 187 -21.04 -30.11 -41.40
C PHE A 187 -20.35 -29.04 -42.24
N LYS A 188 -21.10 -28.26 -43.02
CA LYS A 188 -20.54 -27.17 -43.81
C LYS A 188 -19.83 -26.13 -42.92
N GLU A 189 -20.42 -25.77 -41.78
CA GLU A 189 -19.77 -24.85 -40.84
C GLU A 189 -18.54 -25.47 -40.18
N ALA A 190 -18.62 -26.75 -39.78
CA ALA A 190 -17.48 -27.48 -39.23
C ALA A 190 -16.30 -27.56 -40.22
N GLU A 191 -16.58 -27.74 -41.52
CA GLU A 191 -15.58 -27.72 -42.59
C GLU A 191 -14.91 -26.37 -42.75
N ASN A 192 -15.67 -25.26 -42.69
CA ASN A 192 -15.11 -23.91 -42.80
C ASN A 192 -14.13 -23.61 -41.66
N HIS A 193 -14.40 -24.08 -40.44
CA HIS A 193 -13.50 -23.95 -39.29
C HIS A 193 -12.28 -24.88 -39.37
N SER A 194 -12.29 -25.88 -40.26
CA SER A 194 -11.15 -26.79 -40.46
C SER A 194 -10.01 -26.16 -41.29
N CYS A 195 -10.22 -24.97 -41.88
CA CYS A 195 -9.35 -24.41 -42.92
C CYS A 195 -8.57 -23.14 -42.52
N GLY A 196 -8.55 -22.74 -41.24
CA GLY A 196 -7.75 -21.59 -40.81
C GLY A 196 -7.58 -21.48 -39.29
N GLU A 197 -6.34 -21.39 -38.85
CA GLU A 197 -5.87 -20.68 -37.64
C GLU A 197 -6.72 -20.76 -36.35
N ALA A 198 -7.04 -21.96 -35.86
CA ALA A 198 -7.38 -22.13 -34.44
C ALA A 198 -6.09 -22.56 -33.68
N PRO A 199 -5.26 -21.63 -33.17
CA PRO A 199 -4.00 -21.96 -32.50
C PRO A 199 -4.20 -22.61 -31.12
N GLU A 200 -5.44 -22.87 -30.68
CA GLU A 200 -5.73 -23.30 -29.32
C GLU A 200 -5.76 -24.81 -29.13
N PHE A 201 -6.46 -25.53 -30.00
CA PHE A 201 -6.42 -26.99 -30.08
C PHE A 201 -6.79 -27.47 -31.49
N SER A 202 -6.04 -28.43 -32.02
CA SER A 202 -6.33 -29.07 -33.32
C SER A 202 -6.38 -30.60 -33.21
N THR A 203 -6.00 -31.15 -32.05
CA THR A 203 -6.01 -32.58 -31.74
C THR A 203 -6.86 -32.85 -30.51
N LEU A 204 -7.33 -34.09 -30.36
CA LEU A 204 -8.11 -34.49 -29.18
C LEU A 204 -7.33 -34.35 -27.86
N PRO A 205 -6.02 -34.71 -27.76
CA PRO A 205 -5.22 -34.45 -26.57
C PRO A 205 -5.12 -32.96 -26.24
N ASP A 206 -4.88 -32.10 -27.23
CA ASP A 206 -4.82 -30.65 -27.02
C ASP A 206 -6.14 -30.08 -26.50
N TRP A 207 -7.26 -30.58 -27.04
CA TRP A 207 -8.60 -30.24 -26.60
C TRP A 207 -8.84 -30.68 -25.16
N CYS A 208 -8.45 -31.90 -24.77
CA CYS A 208 -8.60 -32.37 -23.39
C CYS A 208 -7.85 -31.47 -22.41
N LEU A 209 -6.62 -31.08 -22.73
CA LEU A 209 -5.82 -30.17 -21.91
C LEU A 209 -6.47 -28.79 -21.81
N HIS A 210 -6.96 -28.25 -22.93
CA HIS A 210 -7.68 -26.98 -22.97
C HIS A 210 -8.94 -27.02 -22.08
N ALA A 211 -9.79 -28.03 -22.26
CA ALA A 211 -11.02 -28.21 -21.49
C ALA A 211 -10.73 -28.32 -19.98
N MET A 212 -9.71 -29.10 -19.59
CA MET A 212 -9.30 -29.19 -18.18
C MET A 212 -8.82 -27.84 -17.62
N SER A 213 -8.08 -27.06 -18.42
CA SER A 213 -7.62 -25.73 -18.05
C SER A 213 -8.81 -24.77 -17.83
N VAL A 214 -9.72 -24.71 -18.80
CA VAL A 214 -10.94 -23.89 -18.72
C VAL A 214 -11.77 -24.26 -17.49
N TRP A 215 -12.04 -25.56 -17.27
CA TRP A 215 -12.85 -25.98 -16.13
C TRP A 215 -12.23 -25.60 -14.79
N ARG A 216 -10.91 -25.73 -14.62
CA ARG A 216 -10.23 -25.30 -13.38
C ARG A 216 -10.42 -23.81 -13.10
N VAL A 217 -10.37 -22.99 -14.15
CA VAL A 217 -10.62 -21.54 -14.03
C VAL A 217 -12.07 -21.28 -13.65
N LEU A 218 -13.02 -21.96 -14.31
CA LEU A 218 -14.44 -21.79 -14.04
C LEU A 218 -14.85 -22.26 -12.64
N ASP A 219 -14.35 -23.42 -12.19
CA ASP A 219 -14.63 -23.97 -10.87
C ASP A 219 -14.12 -23.03 -9.76
N ARG A 220 -12.91 -22.50 -9.94
CA ARG A 220 -12.26 -21.64 -8.93
C ARG A 220 -12.75 -20.19 -8.95
N TYR A 221 -12.93 -19.59 -10.13
CA TYR A 221 -13.19 -18.16 -10.28
C TYR A 221 -14.59 -17.83 -10.81
N GLY A 222 -15.27 -18.79 -11.44
CA GLY A 222 -16.63 -18.63 -11.98
C GLY A 222 -17.65 -18.13 -10.95
N PRO A 223 -17.66 -18.59 -9.69
CA PRO A 223 -18.61 -18.09 -8.67
C PRO A 223 -18.53 -16.57 -8.45
N ASN A 224 -17.37 -15.94 -8.67
CA ASN A 224 -17.19 -14.50 -8.48
C ASN A 224 -17.78 -13.65 -9.62
N LEU A 225 -17.98 -14.22 -10.81
CA LEU A 225 -18.41 -13.49 -12.02
C LEU A 225 -19.75 -13.95 -12.58
N LEU A 226 -20.11 -15.22 -12.38
CA LEU A 226 -21.28 -15.84 -13.00
C LEU A 226 -22.53 -15.82 -12.11
N HIS A 227 -22.45 -15.20 -10.93
CA HIS A 227 -23.60 -15.05 -10.03
C HIS A 227 -24.51 -13.85 -10.40
N TYR A 228 -24.01 -12.93 -11.23
CA TYR A 228 -24.80 -11.83 -11.77
C TYR A 228 -25.74 -12.32 -12.86
N LYS A 229 -26.87 -11.64 -13.04
CA LYS A 229 -27.85 -11.97 -14.08
C LYS A 229 -27.60 -11.22 -15.38
N THR A 230 -27.12 -9.98 -15.32
CA THR A 230 -26.86 -9.12 -16.48
C THR A 230 -25.63 -8.24 -16.24
N ILE A 231 -25.07 -7.64 -17.30
CA ILE A 231 -24.01 -6.62 -17.18
C ILE A 231 -24.56 -5.37 -16.51
N GLN A 232 -25.84 -5.02 -16.69
CA GLN A 232 -26.45 -3.92 -15.94
C GLN A 232 -26.36 -4.12 -14.42
N GLU A 233 -26.52 -5.36 -13.93
CA GLU A 233 -26.36 -5.67 -12.51
C GLU A 233 -24.90 -5.49 -12.06
N ILE A 234 -23.94 -5.88 -12.90
CA ILE A 234 -22.50 -5.68 -12.67
C ILE A 234 -22.15 -4.18 -12.65
N GLU A 235 -22.64 -3.40 -13.61
CA GLU A 235 -22.44 -1.96 -13.70
C GLU A 235 -23.07 -1.23 -12.52
N MET A 236 -24.28 -1.61 -12.12
CA MET A 236 -24.95 -1.04 -10.95
C MET A 236 -24.18 -1.34 -9.65
N GLN A 237 -23.63 -2.55 -9.51
CA GLN A 237 -22.75 -2.90 -8.39
C GLN A 237 -21.45 -2.09 -8.42
N ARG A 238 -20.84 -1.91 -9.60
CA ARG A 238 -19.65 -1.07 -9.80
C ARG A 238 -19.91 0.38 -9.40
N GLU A 239 -21.02 0.97 -9.83
CA GLU A 239 -21.40 2.34 -9.48
C GLU A 239 -21.62 2.51 -7.97
N LEU A 240 -22.23 1.51 -7.32
CA LEU A 240 -22.44 1.50 -5.89
C LEU A 240 -21.10 1.51 -5.13
N GLU A 241 -20.15 0.70 -5.59
CA GLU A 241 -18.82 0.62 -5.01
C GLU A 241 -17.99 1.88 -5.25
N GLU A 242 -18.06 2.48 -6.44
CA GLU A 242 -17.41 3.75 -6.74
C GLU A 242 -17.99 4.89 -5.89
N SER A 243 -19.32 4.90 -5.68
CA SER A 243 -19.96 5.85 -4.78
C SER A 243 -19.47 5.67 -3.33
N ALA A 244 -19.41 4.43 -2.85
CA ALA A 244 -18.89 4.12 -1.52
C ALA A 244 -17.41 4.54 -1.38
N LYS A 245 -16.60 4.31 -2.41
CA LYS A 245 -15.20 4.73 -2.46
C LYS A 245 -15.06 6.25 -2.38
N GLN A 246 -15.83 7.00 -3.16
CA GLN A 246 -15.81 8.47 -3.13
C GLN A 246 -16.21 9.02 -1.76
N ILE A 247 -17.28 8.47 -1.17
CA ILE A 247 -17.73 8.82 0.18
C ILE A 247 -16.62 8.55 1.20
N SER A 248 -16.01 7.36 1.15
CA SER A 248 -14.90 6.99 2.04
C SER A 248 -13.70 7.93 1.88
N ALA A 249 -13.27 8.20 0.65
CA ALA A 249 -12.13 9.08 0.38
C ALA A 249 -12.37 10.49 0.93
N GLN A 250 -13.57 11.04 0.73
CA GLN A 250 -13.94 12.36 1.25
C GLN A 250 -14.05 12.37 2.79
N LEU A 251 -14.67 11.35 3.39
CA LEU A 251 -14.86 11.33 4.84
C LEU A 251 -13.58 11.00 5.61
N VAL A 252 -12.70 10.16 5.06
CA VAL A 252 -11.47 9.76 5.75
C VAL A 252 -10.33 10.73 5.46
N ARG A 253 -10.11 11.07 4.18
CA ARG A 253 -8.94 11.86 3.72
C ARG A 253 -9.28 13.29 3.28
N GLY A 254 -10.55 13.66 3.23
CA GLY A 254 -10.95 15.03 2.91
C GLY A 254 -10.60 16.01 4.02
N LYS A 255 -10.69 17.32 3.71
CA LYS A 255 -10.48 18.40 4.67
C LYS A 255 -11.52 18.33 5.79
N GLY A 256 -11.09 18.31 7.05
CA GLY A 256 -11.93 18.02 8.21
C GLY A 256 -12.42 16.56 8.26
N GLY A 257 -11.70 15.65 7.61
CA GLY A 257 -11.97 14.22 7.59
C GLY A 257 -11.42 13.50 8.83
N LEU A 258 -11.73 12.20 8.93
CA LEU A 258 -11.36 11.36 10.06
C LEU A 258 -9.85 11.38 10.35
N ALA A 259 -9.01 11.38 9.32
CA ALA A 259 -7.56 11.38 9.51
C ALA A 259 -7.06 12.66 10.24
N GLU A 260 -7.57 13.84 9.87
CA GLU A 260 -7.23 15.11 10.54
C GLU A 260 -7.76 15.14 11.97
N GLU A 261 -8.99 14.67 12.21
CA GLU A 261 -9.55 14.58 13.57
C GLU A 261 -8.77 13.62 14.46
N CYS A 262 -8.38 12.45 13.94
CA CYS A 262 -7.52 11.48 14.63
C CYS A 262 -6.14 12.07 14.95
N GLN A 263 -5.53 12.83 14.04
CA GLN A 263 -4.25 13.50 14.28
C GLN A 263 -4.38 14.61 15.33
N ALA A 264 -5.44 15.42 15.28
CA ALA A 264 -5.72 16.44 16.28
C ALA A 264 -5.95 15.82 17.67
N LEU A 265 -6.69 14.70 17.74
CA LEU A 265 -6.88 13.93 18.97
C LEU A 265 -5.54 13.45 19.53
N LEU A 266 -4.69 12.83 18.70
CA LEU A 266 -3.35 12.39 19.09
C LEU A 266 -2.49 13.55 19.62
N ALA A 267 -2.45 14.67 18.92
CA ALA A 267 -1.69 15.85 19.37
C ALA A 267 -2.16 16.37 20.74
N THR A 268 -3.47 16.44 20.93
CA THR A 268 -4.09 16.90 22.18
C THR A 268 -3.72 15.98 23.34
N PHE A 269 -3.90 14.67 23.17
CA PHE A 269 -3.66 13.71 24.23
C PHE A 269 -2.16 13.47 24.50
N LYS A 270 -1.28 13.58 23.49
CA LYS A 270 0.18 13.59 23.70
C LYS A 270 0.62 14.71 24.63
N LYS A 271 0.03 15.90 24.50
CA LYS A 271 0.34 17.03 25.40
C LYS A 271 -0.16 16.76 26.83
N ARG A 272 -1.36 16.19 26.99
CA ARG A 272 -1.88 15.82 28.31
C ARG A 272 -1.06 14.73 29.00
N LEU A 273 -0.49 13.81 28.22
CA LEU A 273 0.33 12.73 28.71
C LEU A 273 1.63 13.19 29.40
N SER A 274 2.08 14.44 29.18
CA SER A 274 3.20 15.01 29.93
C SER A 274 2.81 15.60 31.29
N GLU A 275 1.51 15.77 31.57
CA GLU A 275 0.99 16.51 32.73
C GLU A 275 0.15 15.61 33.68
N GLU A 276 -0.46 14.54 33.17
CA GLU A 276 -1.41 13.68 33.89
C GLU A 276 -0.96 12.20 33.95
N SER A 277 -1.57 11.40 34.84
CA SER A 277 -1.32 9.96 34.94
C SER A 277 -1.75 9.20 33.68
N GLY A 278 -0.85 8.34 33.17
CA GLY A 278 -1.01 7.62 31.90
C GLY A 278 -2.28 6.78 31.77
N ASP A 279 -2.73 6.10 32.84
CA ASP A 279 -3.89 5.20 32.78
C ASP A 279 -5.21 5.95 32.55
N LYS A 280 -5.36 7.11 33.18
CA LYS A 280 -6.56 7.95 33.03
C LYS A 280 -6.61 8.54 31.63
N VAL A 281 -5.47 9.04 31.14
CA VAL A 281 -5.34 9.62 29.81
C VAL A 281 -5.59 8.58 28.72
N ASP A 282 -5.11 7.33 28.90
CA ASP A 282 -5.35 6.21 27.97
C ASP A 282 -6.85 5.85 27.87
N SER A 283 -7.55 5.71 29.01
CA SER A 283 -8.98 5.41 29.00
C SER A 283 -9.80 6.51 28.31
N GLU A 284 -9.50 7.78 28.58
CA GLU A 284 -10.19 8.92 27.95
C GLU A 284 -9.88 9.01 26.45
N PHE A 285 -8.64 8.75 26.04
CA PHE A 285 -8.25 8.71 24.63
C PHE A 285 -9.05 7.64 23.87
N ARG A 286 -9.09 6.41 24.40
CA ARG A 286 -9.81 5.29 23.77
C ARG A 286 -11.29 5.57 23.63
N SER A 287 -11.93 6.14 24.66
CA SER A 287 -13.34 6.53 24.60
C SER A 287 -13.58 7.64 23.57
N SER A 288 -12.69 8.64 23.49
CA SER A 288 -12.82 9.75 22.56
C SER A 288 -12.65 9.29 21.11
N LEU A 289 -11.66 8.43 20.85
CA LEU A 289 -11.45 7.84 19.54
C LEU A 289 -12.66 7.00 19.11
N GLN A 290 -13.20 6.17 19.99
CA GLN A 290 -14.38 5.35 19.70
C GLN A 290 -15.59 6.21 19.31
N ALA A 291 -15.83 7.31 20.03
CA ALA A 291 -16.92 8.23 19.71
C ALA A 291 -16.76 8.90 18.33
N ILE A 292 -15.54 9.28 17.96
CA ILE A 292 -15.23 9.82 16.62
C ILE A 292 -15.52 8.76 15.55
N LEU A 293 -15.03 7.53 15.72
CA LEU A 293 -15.23 6.44 14.75
C LEU A 293 -16.73 6.15 14.52
N GLU A 294 -17.52 6.06 15.59
CA GLU A 294 -18.97 5.84 15.51
C GLU A 294 -19.72 7.00 14.82
N SER A 295 -19.26 8.24 15.03
CA SER A 295 -19.81 9.42 14.37
C SER A 295 -19.56 9.37 12.86
N PHE A 296 -18.33 9.07 12.45
CA PHE A 296 -17.97 8.98 11.03
C PHE A 296 -18.64 7.80 10.33
N ASP A 297 -18.79 6.65 11.00
CA ASP A 297 -19.50 5.50 10.44
C ASP A 297 -20.98 5.82 10.17
N LYS A 298 -21.65 6.50 11.11
CA LYS A 298 -23.02 7.00 10.91
C LYS A 298 -23.11 8.00 9.76
N ARG A 299 -22.15 8.93 9.65
CA ARG A 299 -22.09 9.90 8.54
C ARG A 299 -21.91 9.21 7.18
N ALA A 300 -21.02 8.23 7.08
CA ALA A 300 -20.76 7.47 5.86
C ALA A 300 -22.01 6.73 5.38
N LYS A 301 -22.68 6.01 6.29
CA LYS A 301 -23.92 5.28 5.99
C LYS A 301 -25.06 6.23 5.58
N ALA A 302 -25.18 7.39 6.23
CA ALA A 302 -26.18 8.39 5.88
C ALA A 302 -25.91 9.09 4.53
N GLU A 303 -24.64 9.30 4.17
CA GLU A 303 -24.26 9.84 2.86
C GLU A 303 -24.62 8.84 1.75
N LEU A 304 -24.29 7.56 1.93
CA LEU A 304 -24.63 6.52 0.96
C LEU A 304 -26.14 6.45 0.70
N GLU A 305 -26.95 6.46 1.76
CA GLU A 305 -28.42 6.48 1.65
C GLU A 305 -28.93 7.72 0.91
N ARG A 306 -28.29 8.88 1.09
CA ARG A 306 -28.62 10.10 0.35
C ARG A 306 -28.26 9.98 -1.14
N THR A 307 -27.07 9.48 -1.47
CA THR A 307 -26.63 9.25 -2.86
C THR A 307 -27.56 8.27 -3.58
N LEU A 308 -27.95 7.18 -2.91
CA LEU A 308 -28.88 6.18 -3.44
C LEU A 308 -30.27 6.75 -3.71
N LYS A 309 -30.82 7.54 -2.76
CA LYS A 309 -32.12 8.20 -2.94
C LYS A 309 -32.11 9.19 -4.10
N ALA A 310 -31.04 9.99 -4.23
CA ALA A 310 -30.92 10.98 -5.30
C ALA A 310 -30.91 10.33 -6.70
N ARG A 311 -30.29 9.14 -6.83
CA ARG A 311 -30.20 8.40 -8.11
C ARG A 311 -31.43 7.55 -8.44
N ARG A 312 -32.44 7.48 -7.55
CA ARG A 312 -33.64 6.61 -7.70
C ARG A 312 -33.29 5.14 -7.99
N SER A 313 -32.14 4.66 -7.53
CA SER A 313 -31.68 3.29 -7.78
C SER A 313 -32.50 2.28 -6.96
N LYS A 314 -33.19 1.36 -7.64
CA LYS A 314 -33.88 0.23 -7.01
C LYS A 314 -32.90 -0.94 -6.81
N LEU A 315 -31.96 -0.76 -5.89
CA LEU A 315 -31.01 -1.80 -5.50
C LEU A 315 -31.65 -2.79 -4.49
N PRO A 316 -31.41 -4.11 -4.62
CA PRO A 316 -31.70 -5.09 -3.57
C PRO A 316 -31.08 -4.72 -2.23
N GLU A 317 -31.79 -4.98 -1.13
CA GLU A 317 -31.35 -4.58 0.21
C GLU A 317 -30.05 -5.26 0.64
N ALA A 318 -29.81 -6.49 0.17
CA ALA A 318 -28.56 -7.22 0.42
C ALA A 318 -27.33 -6.48 -0.14
N GLN A 319 -27.43 -5.89 -1.34
CA GLN A 319 -26.34 -5.15 -1.96
C GLN A 319 -26.08 -3.81 -1.23
N LYS A 320 -27.13 -3.16 -0.72
CA LYS A 320 -26.99 -1.95 0.10
C LYS A 320 -26.28 -2.24 1.43
N GLU A 321 -26.67 -3.31 2.12
CA GLU A 321 -26.03 -3.69 3.38
C GLU A 321 -24.56 -4.08 3.18
N GLU A 322 -24.23 -4.74 2.07
CA GLU A 322 -22.84 -5.03 1.72
C GLU A 322 -22.04 -3.73 1.48
N ALA A 323 -22.60 -2.76 0.76
CA ALA A 323 -21.95 -1.46 0.55
C ALA A 323 -21.75 -0.68 1.87
N LYS A 324 -22.72 -0.74 2.80
CA LYS A 324 -22.58 -0.14 4.13
C LYS A 324 -21.45 -0.77 4.93
N LYS A 325 -21.30 -2.10 4.89
CA LYS A 325 -20.17 -2.79 5.55
C LYS A 325 -18.84 -2.37 4.94
N LYS A 326 -18.77 -2.23 3.62
CA LYS A 326 -17.55 -1.78 2.92
C LYS A 326 -17.13 -0.36 3.33
N LEU A 327 -18.08 0.53 3.65
CA LEU A 327 -17.80 1.88 4.15
C LEU A 327 -17.22 1.91 5.57
N SER A 328 -17.51 0.92 6.41
CA SER A 328 -16.98 0.86 7.78
C SER A 328 -15.49 0.47 7.81
N THR A 329 -15.02 -0.32 6.84
CA THR A 329 -13.63 -0.84 6.83
C THR A 329 -12.54 0.25 6.86
N PRO A 330 -12.58 1.31 6.02
CA PRO A 330 -11.60 2.40 6.06
C PRO A 330 -11.58 3.16 7.40
N ILE A 331 -12.75 3.31 8.01
CA ILE A 331 -12.93 4.01 9.28
C ILE A 331 -12.29 3.19 10.41
N GLU A 332 -12.60 1.90 10.47
CA GLU A 332 -12.00 0.96 11.42
C GLU A 332 -10.48 0.92 11.27
N TYR A 333 -9.97 0.87 10.03
CA TYR A 333 -8.54 0.88 9.74
C TYR A 333 -7.85 2.15 10.25
N GLN A 334 -8.40 3.32 9.97
CA GLN A 334 -7.87 4.59 10.49
C GLN A 334 -7.89 4.62 12.03
N GLY A 335 -8.92 4.02 12.64
CA GLY A 335 -9.00 3.81 14.08
C GLY A 335 -7.86 2.96 14.62
N GLU A 336 -7.59 1.80 14.02
CA GLU A 336 -6.49 0.90 14.41
C GLU A 336 -5.12 1.58 14.30
N LEU A 337 -4.86 2.29 13.20
CA LEU A 337 -3.62 3.07 13.02
C LEU A 337 -3.43 4.10 14.14
N THR A 338 -4.51 4.76 14.53
CA THR A 338 -4.50 5.77 15.60
C THR A 338 -4.28 5.12 16.96
N ARG A 339 -4.93 3.98 17.26
CA ARG A 339 -4.70 3.20 18.50
C ARG A 339 -3.26 2.71 18.62
N TYR A 340 -2.69 2.24 17.52
CA TYR A 340 -1.29 1.81 17.50
C TYR A 340 -0.35 2.98 17.80
N THR A 341 -0.51 4.10 17.10
CA THR A 341 0.30 5.31 17.31
C THR A 341 0.21 5.81 18.76
N TRP A 342 -0.99 5.77 19.34
CA TRP A 342 -1.20 6.10 20.74
C TRP A 342 -0.47 5.16 21.69
N SER A 343 -0.57 3.84 21.46
CA SER A 343 0.11 2.83 22.28
C SER A 343 1.62 3.03 22.33
N LEU A 344 2.22 3.47 21.21
CA LEU A 344 3.65 3.84 21.16
C LEU A 344 3.96 5.08 22.02
N CYS A 345 3.11 6.11 21.95
CA CYS A 345 3.29 7.33 22.73
C CYS A 345 3.11 7.08 24.24
N LEU A 346 2.16 6.21 24.59
CA LEU A 346 1.94 5.77 25.96
C LEU A 346 3.14 5.01 26.50
N ALA A 347 3.68 4.06 25.73
CA ALA A 347 4.87 3.31 26.13
C ALA A 347 6.09 4.22 26.35
N ASP A 348 6.34 5.13 25.41
CA ASP A 348 7.42 6.12 25.50
C ASP A 348 7.25 7.05 26.72
N ALA A 349 6.03 7.45 27.06
CA ALA A 349 5.78 8.22 28.28
C ALA A 349 6.02 7.41 29.55
N VAL A 350 5.56 6.16 29.60
CA VAL A 350 5.79 5.25 30.73
C VAL A 350 7.28 5.00 30.93
N ASP A 351 8.04 4.77 29.86
CA ASP A 351 9.49 4.57 29.93
C ASP A 351 10.20 5.81 30.49
N ARG A 352 9.82 7.02 30.05
CA ARG A 352 10.35 8.27 30.61
C ARG A 352 10.03 8.43 32.10
N ASP A 353 8.80 8.16 32.51
CA ASP A 353 8.38 8.33 33.90
C ASP A 353 9.02 7.29 34.82
N GLN A 354 9.19 6.05 34.36
CA GLN A 354 9.92 5.05 35.10
C GLN A 354 11.41 5.34 35.19
N LEU A 355 12.03 5.84 34.12
CA LEU A 355 13.42 6.29 34.17
C LEU A 355 13.59 7.42 35.20
N ARG A 356 12.65 8.38 35.25
CA ARG A 356 12.63 9.41 36.31
C ARG A 356 12.49 8.80 37.70
N ALA A 357 11.55 7.85 37.87
CA ALA A 357 11.34 7.17 39.15
C ALA A 357 12.58 6.39 39.60
N LEU A 358 13.28 5.73 38.68
CA LEU A 358 14.54 5.03 38.93
C LEU A 358 15.63 6.00 39.38
N LYS A 359 15.80 7.15 38.70
CA LYS A 359 16.72 8.20 39.15
C LYS A 359 16.39 8.71 40.56
N VAL A 360 15.11 8.87 40.89
CA VAL A 360 14.66 9.24 42.25
C VAL A 360 14.93 8.12 43.26
N HIS A 361 14.76 6.85 42.88
CA HIS A 361 15.07 5.71 43.73
C HIS A 361 16.56 5.65 44.05
N PHE A 362 17.43 5.76 43.04
CA PHE A 362 18.88 5.84 43.23
C PHE A 362 19.28 6.97 44.19
N LYS A 363 18.67 8.15 44.04
CA LYS A 363 18.86 9.25 44.98
C LYS A 363 18.50 8.85 46.42
N ASN A 364 17.32 8.29 46.64
CA ASN A 364 16.86 7.89 47.98
C ASN A 364 17.75 6.80 48.60
N THR A 365 18.23 5.85 47.79
CA THR A 365 19.13 4.78 48.22
C THR A 365 20.48 5.34 48.66
N ILE A 366 21.02 6.31 47.94
CA ILE A 366 22.24 7.03 48.35
C ILE A 366 22.01 7.75 49.69
N GLU A 367 20.88 8.44 49.85
CA GLU A 367 20.54 9.15 51.10
C GLU A 367 20.42 8.20 52.31
N GLN A 368 19.82 7.03 52.12
CA GLN A 368 19.71 6.01 53.17
C GLN A 368 21.07 5.40 53.54
N LEU A 369 21.90 5.11 52.53
CA LEU A 369 23.25 4.59 52.74
C LEU A 369 24.14 5.58 53.51
N TRP A 370 24.02 6.88 53.21
CA TRP A 370 24.73 7.93 53.96
C TRP A 370 24.21 8.12 55.39
N GLN A 371 22.93 7.85 55.66
CA GLN A 371 22.37 7.88 57.01
C GLN A 371 22.76 6.65 57.85
N ALA A 372 22.96 5.49 57.22
CA ALA A 372 23.27 4.23 57.89
C ALA A 372 24.76 4.10 58.27
N GLU A 373 25.69 4.61 57.46
CA GLU A 373 27.13 4.48 57.69
C GLU A 373 27.81 5.83 58.02
N ALA A 374 27.78 6.20 59.30
CA ALA A 374 28.49 7.38 59.79
C ALA A 374 30.05 7.26 59.78
N SER A 375 30.68 6.23 59.18
CA SER A 375 32.15 6.08 59.26
C SER A 375 32.90 5.27 58.18
N GLN A 376 32.27 4.54 57.26
CA GLN A 376 33.01 3.82 56.20
C GLN A 376 32.54 4.24 54.81
N SER A 377 33.47 4.33 53.85
CA SER A 377 33.15 4.68 52.46
C SER A 377 32.65 3.44 51.74
N ILE A 378 31.51 3.54 51.08
CA ILE A 378 31.12 2.54 50.07
C ILE A 378 32.23 2.51 49.02
N ALA A 379 32.81 1.33 48.80
CA ALA A 379 33.80 1.16 47.74
C ALA A 379 33.12 1.37 46.38
N GLU A 380 33.78 2.03 45.43
CA GLU A 380 33.24 2.27 44.08
C GLU A 380 32.66 1.01 43.44
N GLN A 381 33.27 -0.14 43.72
CA GLN A 381 32.84 -1.43 43.25
C GLN A 381 31.43 -1.82 43.78
N GLN A 382 31.13 -1.54 45.04
CA GLN A 382 29.80 -1.81 45.62
C GLN A 382 28.72 -0.88 45.04
N ALA A 383 29.06 0.38 44.73
CA ALA A 383 28.14 1.30 44.08
C ALA A 383 27.83 0.87 42.63
N ARG A 384 28.85 0.43 41.89
CA ARG A 384 28.68 -0.16 40.55
C ARG A 384 27.79 -1.40 40.58
N GLU A 385 27.98 -2.30 41.55
CA GLU A 385 27.16 -3.49 41.72
C GLU A 385 25.70 -3.16 42.05
N LEU A 386 25.44 -2.18 42.92
CA LEU A 386 24.09 -1.72 43.24
C LEU A 386 23.40 -1.08 42.02
N PHE A 387 24.09 -0.21 41.29
CA PHE A 387 23.57 0.39 40.06
C PHE A 387 23.23 -0.69 39.04
N GLN A 388 24.14 -1.65 38.85
CA GLN A 388 23.96 -2.73 37.89
C GLN A 388 22.71 -3.56 38.21
N ASN A 389 22.50 -3.97 39.46
CA ASN A 389 21.34 -4.79 39.84
C ASN A 389 20.00 -4.06 39.61
N GLU A 390 19.90 -2.79 40.02
CA GLU A 390 18.68 -1.99 39.84
C GLU A 390 18.43 -1.64 38.37
N TRP A 391 19.50 -1.37 37.61
CA TRP A 391 19.40 -1.10 36.18
C TRP A 391 19.02 -2.35 35.38
N GLU A 392 19.53 -3.53 35.75
CA GLU A 392 19.15 -4.81 35.11
C GLU A 392 17.66 -5.10 35.31
N ALA A 393 17.10 -4.83 36.49
CA ALA A 393 15.67 -4.96 36.74
C ALA A 393 14.83 -3.98 35.87
N PHE A 394 15.28 -2.74 35.73
CA PHE A 394 14.67 -1.75 34.84
C PHE A 394 14.78 -2.15 33.36
N GLU A 395 15.92 -2.67 32.93
CA GLU A 395 16.13 -3.19 31.57
C GLU A 395 15.17 -4.34 31.26
N GLU A 396 14.95 -5.26 32.20
CA GLU A 396 14.02 -6.37 32.03
C GLU A 396 12.57 -5.88 31.87
N GLU A 397 12.16 -4.88 32.65
CA GLU A 397 10.82 -4.28 32.55
C GLU A 397 10.62 -3.55 31.21
N CYS A 398 11.60 -2.75 30.79
CA CYS A 398 11.61 -2.08 29.48
C CYS A 398 11.58 -3.09 28.33
N ARG A 399 12.38 -4.16 28.39
CA ARG A 399 12.40 -5.22 27.38
C ARG A 399 11.05 -5.94 27.30
N GLY A 400 10.41 -6.20 28.44
CA GLY A 400 9.05 -6.73 28.52
C GLY A 400 8.01 -5.82 27.86
N ARG A 401 8.13 -4.49 28.01
CA ARG A 401 7.25 -3.53 27.34
C ARG A 401 7.52 -3.39 25.85
N PHE A 402 8.77 -3.31 25.41
CA PHE A 402 9.12 -3.27 23.98
C PHE A 402 8.58 -4.50 23.24
N ALA A 403 8.64 -5.68 23.87
CA ALA A 403 8.06 -6.89 23.31
C ALA A 403 6.52 -6.84 23.20
N ARG A 404 5.83 -6.12 24.10
CA ARG A 404 4.36 -5.95 24.07
C ARG A 404 3.89 -4.88 23.07
N THR A 405 4.73 -3.87 22.80
CA THR A 405 4.40 -2.76 21.89
C THR A 405 4.88 -3.00 20.47
N SER A 406 5.78 -3.97 20.27
CA SER A 406 6.20 -4.40 18.94
C SER A 406 5.16 -5.29 18.27
N LYS A 407 4.92 -5.06 16.97
CA LYS A 407 4.03 -5.90 16.18
C LYS A 407 4.71 -7.21 15.84
N ASN A 408 4.06 -8.32 16.17
CA ASN A 408 4.54 -9.63 15.76
C ASN A 408 4.23 -9.91 14.28
N LYS A 409 4.89 -10.93 13.71
CA LYS A 409 4.71 -11.36 12.31
C LYS A 409 3.25 -11.62 11.93
N ARG A 410 2.44 -12.11 12.86
CA ARG A 410 1.01 -12.39 12.60
C ARG A 410 0.21 -11.09 12.46
N GLN A 411 0.41 -10.14 13.36
CA GLN A 411 -0.26 -8.83 13.33
C GLN A 411 0.08 -8.07 12.05
N LEU A 412 1.37 -8.03 11.67
CA LEU A 412 1.78 -7.42 10.40
C LEU A 412 1.18 -8.12 9.19
N ALA A 413 1.08 -9.46 9.20
CA ALA A 413 0.42 -10.20 8.13
C ALA A 413 -1.09 -9.90 8.03
N GLU A 414 -1.76 -9.71 9.17
CA GLU A 414 -3.17 -9.30 9.24
C GLU A 414 -3.37 -7.91 8.64
N GLU A 415 -2.50 -6.94 8.95
CA GLU A 415 -2.52 -5.60 8.36
C GLU A 415 -2.25 -5.62 6.85
N VAL A 416 -1.23 -6.37 6.42
CA VAL A 416 -0.90 -6.52 4.98
C VAL A 416 -2.09 -7.09 4.22
N CYS A 417 -2.65 -8.20 4.71
CA CYS A 417 -3.83 -8.80 4.10
C CYS A 417 -5.03 -7.84 4.10
N MET A 418 -5.24 -7.08 5.18
CA MET A 418 -6.34 -6.14 5.29
C MET A 418 -6.27 -5.06 4.20
N VAL A 419 -5.13 -4.37 4.05
CA VAL A 419 -4.99 -3.30 3.05
C VAL A 419 -5.10 -3.85 1.63
N PHE A 420 -4.40 -4.95 1.32
CA PHE A 420 -4.50 -5.55 -0.02
C PHE A 420 -5.91 -6.03 -0.34
N ASN A 421 -6.59 -6.67 0.60
CA ASN A 421 -7.98 -7.10 0.40
C ASN A 421 -8.93 -5.90 0.30
N HIS A 422 -8.62 -4.80 0.99
CA HIS A 422 -9.37 -3.56 0.92
C HIS A 422 -9.24 -2.92 -0.47
N VAL A 423 -8.01 -2.75 -0.96
CA VAL A 423 -7.72 -2.23 -2.31
C VAL A 423 -8.39 -3.12 -3.37
N LEU A 424 -8.24 -4.44 -3.25
CA LEU A 424 -8.94 -5.39 -4.12
C LEU A 424 -10.44 -5.16 -4.13
N ARG A 425 -11.08 -5.01 -2.97
CA ARG A 425 -12.53 -4.77 -2.88
C ARG A 425 -12.93 -3.43 -3.47
N GLN A 426 -12.13 -2.37 -3.31
CA GLN A 426 -12.42 -1.05 -3.84
C GLN A 426 -12.33 -1.00 -5.37
N HIS A 427 -11.39 -1.75 -5.95
CA HIS A 427 -11.06 -1.65 -7.37
C HIS A 427 -11.48 -2.86 -8.19
N ARG A 428 -12.12 -3.86 -7.56
CA ARG A 428 -12.53 -5.12 -8.20
C ARG A 428 -13.28 -4.86 -9.50
N HIS A 429 -14.20 -3.91 -9.52
CA HIS A 429 -15.07 -3.64 -10.67
C HIS A 429 -14.63 -2.52 -11.61
N GLY A 430 -13.58 -1.78 -11.26
CA GLY A 430 -13.04 -0.70 -12.11
C GLY A 430 -11.92 -1.15 -13.05
N ASP A 431 -11.30 -2.30 -12.76
CA ASP A 431 -10.11 -2.81 -13.44
C ASP A 431 -10.30 -4.29 -13.81
N GLU A 432 -10.21 -4.60 -15.11
CA GLU A 432 -10.45 -5.95 -15.66
C GLU A 432 -9.60 -7.03 -14.95
N ALA A 433 -8.41 -6.69 -14.47
CA ALA A 433 -7.47 -7.65 -13.87
C ALA A 433 -7.75 -7.96 -12.39
N LEU A 434 -8.47 -7.10 -11.66
CA LEU A 434 -8.65 -7.24 -10.22
C LEU A 434 -9.85 -8.14 -9.85
N HIS A 435 -10.80 -8.30 -10.77
CA HIS A 435 -11.97 -9.19 -10.64
C HIS A 435 -11.60 -10.63 -10.33
N VAL A 436 -10.47 -11.07 -10.87
CA VAL A 436 -10.02 -12.47 -10.83
C VAL A 436 -9.08 -12.77 -9.65
N LEU A 437 -8.79 -11.77 -8.82
CA LEU A 437 -7.91 -11.88 -7.66
C LEU A 437 -8.66 -12.26 -6.38
N GLU A 438 -8.09 -13.23 -5.68
CA GLU A 438 -8.62 -13.77 -4.43
C GLU A 438 -8.31 -12.88 -3.23
N LEU A 439 -9.28 -12.82 -2.32
CA LEU A 439 -9.06 -12.26 -0.99
C LEU A 439 -8.23 -13.26 -0.19
N VAL A 440 -7.12 -12.80 0.39
CA VAL A 440 -6.17 -13.68 1.05
C VAL A 440 -6.22 -13.45 2.56
N PRO A 441 -6.54 -14.49 3.36
CA PRO A 441 -6.38 -14.44 4.81
C PRO A 441 -4.91 -14.46 5.23
N ALA A 442 -4.59 -13.82 6.35
CA ALA A 442 -3.23 -13.80 6.91
C ALA A 442 -2.67 -15.22 7.16
N ALA A 443 -3.53 -16.16 7.57
CA ALA A 443 -3.13 -17.56 7.77
C ALA A 443 -2.60 -18.24 6.50
N VAL A 444 -3.10 -17.85 5.32
CA VAL A 444 -2.61 -18.34 4.03
C VAL A 444 -1.29 -17.66 3.71
N LEU A 445 -1.21 -16.34 3.85
CA LEU A 445 0.02 -15.56 3.60
C LEU A 445 1.23 -16.10 4.37
N LEU A 446 1.01 -16.49 5.63
CA LEU A 446 2.05 -16.99 6.53
C LEU A 446 2.50 -18.43 6.24
N LYS A 447 1.68 -19.25 5.58
CA LYS A 447 1.98 -20.66 5.28
C LYS A 447 2.59 -20.87 3.91
N THR A 448 2.35 -19.96 2.97
CA THR A 448 2.78 -20.13 1.59
C THR A 448 4.23 -19.67 1.41
N GLU A 449 4.96 -20.33 0.50
CA GLU A 449 6.32 -19.92 0.11
C GLU A 449 6.28 -18.75 -0.90
N PRO A 450 7.21 -17.79 -0.81
CA PRO A 450 7.33 -16.72 -1.80
C PRO A 450 7.59 -17.20 -3.21
N PHE A 451 6.92 -16.58 -4.20
CA PHE A 451 7.02 -16.98 -5.60
C PHE A 451 8.48 -17.04 -6.12
N LEU A 452 9.31 -16.08 -5.72
CA LEU A 452 10.72 -16.02 -6.10
C LEU A 452 11.59 -17.09 -5.40
N GLU A 453 11.06 -17.74 -4.37
CA GLU A 453 11.71 -18.80 -3.60
C GLU A 453 11.11 -20.19 -3.89
N LEU A 454 10.02 -20.25 -4.68
CA LEU A 454 9.44 -21.52 -5.10
C LEU A 454 10.45 -22.33 -5.90
N GLN A 455 10.51 -23.63 -5.59
CA GLN A 455 11.29 -24.59 -6.35
C GLN A 455 10.85 -24.59 -7.82
N PRO A 456 11.79 -24.73 -8.78
CA PRO A 456 11.46 -24.60 -10.19
C PRO A 456 10.36 -25.54 -10.68
N GLU A 457 10.25 -26.72 -10.09
CA GLU A 457 9.23 -27.72 -10.41
C GLU A 457 7.83 -27.20 -10.11
N LYS A 458 7.64 -26.48 -9.00
CA LYS A 458 6.34 -25.89 -8.61
C LYS A 458 5.93 -24.77 -9.57
N VAL A 459 6.88 -23.97 -10.03
CA VAL A 459 6.58 -22.90 -11.02
C VAL A 459 6.30 -23.50 -12.39
N ALA A 460 7.00 -24.59 -12.76
CA ALA A 460 6.76 -25.31 -13.99
C ALA A 460 5.34 -25.92 -14.07
N GLU A 461 4.66 -26.17 -12.94
CA GLU A 461 3.25 -26.62 -12.93
C GLU A 461 2.28 -25.60 -13.56
N TYR A 462 2.65 -24.31 -13.57
CA TYR A 462 1.91 -23.24 -14.22
C TYR A 462 2.22 -23.12 -15.71
N LEU A 463 3.18 -23.88 -16.24
CA LEU A 463 3.59 -23.82 -17.64
C LEU A 463 3.06 -25.04 -18.41
N GLU A 464 2.60 -24.78 -19.63
CA GLU A 464 2.15 -25.79 -20.57
C GLU A 464 2.95 -25.67 -21.87
N LEU A 465 3.66 -26.75 -22.24
CA LEU A 465 4.44 -26.83 -23.47
C LEU A 465 3.55 -27.23 -24.64
N ARG A 466 3.46 -26.36 -25.66
CA ARG A 466 2.72 -26.62 -26.90
C ARG A 466 3.64 -26.86 -28.09
N ASN A 467 4.86 -26.31 -28.07
CA ASN A 467 5.83 -26.51 -29.15
C ASN A 467 7.22 -26.81 -28.59
N ALA A 468 7.52 -28.10 -28.47
CA ALA A 468 8.81 -28.60 -27.98
C ALA A 468 10.01 -28.19 -28.87
N ALA A 469 9.81 -27.93 -30.16
CA ALA A 469 10.90 -27.50 -31.04
C ALA A 469 11.39 -26.10 -30.68
N ARG A 470 10.47 -25.14 -30.50
CA ARG A 470 10.82 -23.76 -30.10
C ARG A 470 11.54 -23.69 -28.76
N LEU A 471 11.12 -24.49 -27.78
CA LEU A 471 11.80 -24.61 -26.49
C LEU A 471 13.24 -25.15 -26.67
N ARG A 472 13.42 -26.19 -27.49
CA ARG A 472 14.74 -26.75 -27.78
C ARG A 472 15.66 -25.75 -28.49
N ASP A 473 15.12 -24.98 -29.42
CA ASP A 473 15.88 -23.94 -30.13
C ASP A 473 16.37 -22.86 -29.17
N PHE A 474 15.50 -22.36 -28.27
CA PHE A 474 15.88 -21.41 -27.22
C PHE A 474 16.96 -21.96 -26.28
N VAL A 475 16.79 -23.19 -25.79
CA VAL A 475 17.78 -23.84 -24.93
C VAL A 475 19.11 -24.01 -25.68
N SER A 476 19.06 -24.33 -26.98
CA SER A 476 20.27 -24.44 -27.81
C SER A 476 21.01 -23.10 -27.99
N ALA A 477 20.28 -22.00 -28.11
CA ALA A 477 20.85 -20.65 -28.19
C ALA A 477 21.43 -20.17 -26.85
N GLN A 478 20.83 -20.54 -25.72
CA GLN A 478 21.38 -20.27 -24.37
C GLN A 478 22.65 -21.12 -24.08
N ARG A 479 22.75 -22.32 -24.65
CA ARG A 479 23.92 -23.21 -24.49
C ARG A 479 25.21 -22.62 -25.05
N THR A 480 25.14 -21.77 -26.07
CA THR A 480 26.33 -21.10 -26.64
C THR A 480 26.92 -20.01 -25.73
N GLU A 481 26.17 -19.52 -24.74
CA GLU A 481 26.63 -18.47 -23.82
C GLU A 481 27.09 -18.96 -22.43
N LYS A 482 26.53 -20.06 -21.89
CA LYS A 482 26.74 -20.46 -20.47
C LYS A 482 27.34 -21.85 -20.18
N GLY A 483 27.68 -22.64 -21.20
CA GLY A 483 28.40 -23.91 -21.03
C GLY A 483 27.57 -25.10 -20.51
N HIS A 484 27.71 -26.22 -21.22
CA HIS A 484 27.29 -27.61 -20.94
C HIS A 484 26.05 -27.88 -20.06
N ALA A 485 24.91 -28.10 -20.73
CA ALA A 485 23.75 -28.84 -20.20
C ALA A 485 23.68 -30.26 -20.79
N PRO A 486 23.10 -31.25 -20.10
CA PRO A 486 23.13 -32.66 -20.51
C PRO A 486 22.46 -32.88 -21.88
N ARG A 487 23.09 -33.72 -22.72
CA ARG A 487 22.66 -34.03 -24.10
C ARG A 487 21.24 -34.63 -24.21
N ASN A 488 20.68 -35.14 -23.09
CA ASN A 488 19.37 -35.79 -23.00
C ASN A 488 18.48 -35.17 -21.89
N ALA A 489 18.45 -33.85 -21.74
CA ALA A 489 17.54 -33.19 -20.79
C ALA A 489 16.07 -33.45 -21.17
N SER A 490 15.22 -33.82 -20.22
CA SER A 490 13.78 -33.92 -20.44
C SER A 490 13.18 -32.52 -20.66
N GLU A 491 11.96 -32.45 -21.21
CA GLU A 491 11.24 -31.17 -21.36
C GLU A 491 11.01 -30.49 -20.02
N SER A 492 10.74 -31.27 -18.97
CA SER A 492 10.62 -30.77 -17.60
C SER A 492 11.94 -30.18 -17.08
N ASP A 493 13.07 -30.83 -17.35
CA ASP A 493 14.40 -30.31 -16.96
C ASP A 493 14.71 -28.99 -17.69
N MET A 494 14.35 -28.90 -18.97
CA MET A 494 14.51 -27.68 -19.77
C MET A 494 13.70 -26.51 -19.21
N LEU A 495 12.44 -26.76 -18.80
CA LEU A 495 11.60 -25.74 -18.16
C LEU A 495 12.20 -25.29 -16.84
N CYS A 496 12.56 -26.23 -15.96
CA CYS A 496 13.06 -25.94 -14.62
C CYS A 496 14.43 -25.25 -14.64
N SER A 497 15.31 -25.61 -15.57
CA SER A 497 16.69 -25.10 -15.60
C SER A 497 16.87 -23.80 -16.36
N PHE A 498 16.02 -23.52 -17.36
CA PHE A 498 16.21 -22.36 -18.26
C PHE A 498 15.04 -21.39 -18.24
N VAL A 499 13.80 -21.89 -18.29
CA VAL A 499 12.62 -21.03 -18.44
C VAL A 499 12.19 -20.45 -17.11
N VAL A 500 12.07 -21.28 -16.07
CA VAL A 500 11.59 -20.84 -14.76
C VAL A 500 12.51 -19.79 -14.12
N PRO A 501 13.85 -19.96 -14.07
CA PRO A 501 14.73 -18.95 -13.49
C PRO A 501 14.69 -17.63 -14.25
N GLU A 502 14.53 -17.70 -15.58
CA GLU A 502 14.39 -16.53 -16.45
C GLU A 502 13.08 -15.78 -16.18
N LEU A 503 11.96 -16.52 -16.06
CA LEU A 503 10.65 -15.97 -15.71
C LEU A 503 10.66 -15.32 -14.32
N GLN A 504 11.24 -16.01 -13.32
CA GLN A 504 11.37 -15.48 -11.96
C GLN A 504 12.21 -14.19 -11.95
N ARG A 505 13.33 -14.17 -12.69
CA ARG A 505 14.19 -12.98 -12.82
C ARG A 505 13.47 -11.80 -13.46
N ARG A 506 12.67 -12.04 -14.50
CA ARG A 506 11.89 -10.99 -15.19
C ARG A 506 10.79 -10.42 -14.32
N LEU A 507 10.11 -11.26 -13.55
CA LEU A 507 9.04 -10.84 -12.64
C LEU A 507 9.55 -10.29 -11.29
N ALA A 508 10.80 -10.56 -10.92
CA ALA A 508 11.37 -10.14 -9.64
C ALA A 508 11.36 -8.61 -9.44
N THR A 509 11.62 -7.85 -10.50
CA THR A 509 11.63 -6.37 -10.44
C THR A 509 10.25 -5.80 -10.13
N VAL A 510 9.19 -6.44 -10.64
CA VAL A 510 7.81 -5.98 -10.49
C VAL A 510 7.18 -6.45 -9.18
N LEU A 511 7.68 -7.56 -8.62
CA LEU A 511 7.30 -8.04 -7.29
C LEU A 511 7.93 -7.23 -6.15
N ASN A 512 8.96 -6.45 -6.44
CA ASN A 512 9.56 -5.54 -5.46
C ASN A 512 8.79 -4.23 -5.44
N MET A 513 8.03 -4.04 -4.36
CA MET A 513 7.43 -2.74 -4.03
C MET A 513 8.31 -2.03 -3.01
N GLU A 514 8.53 -0.74 -3.21
CA GLU A 514 9.17 0.10 -2.20
C GLU A 514 8.22 0.25 -1.00
N VAL A 515 8.67 -0.24 0.14
CA VAL A 515 7.97 -0.16 1.41
C VAL A 515 8.88 0.58 2.36
N ASP A 516 8.41 1.73 2.84
CA ASP A 516 9.09 2.55 3.84
C ASP A 516 9.00 1.86 5.21
N THR A 517 9.21 2.60 6.30
CA THR A 517 9.00 2.09 7.68
C THR A 517 7.52 1.83 8.03
N GLN A 518 6.60 2.12 7.10
CA GLN A 518 5.15 2.07 7.33
C GLN A 518 4.42 1.32 6.23
N MET A 519 3.16 0.96 6.53
CA MET A 519 2.28 0.28 5.60
C MET A 519 2.09 1.10 4.31
N PRO A 520 2.26 0.50 3.13
CA PRO A 520 2.08 1.19 1.85
C PRO A 520 0.67 1.76 1.71
N SER A 521 0.55 2.93 1.06
CA SER A 521 -0.75 3.53 0.78
C SER A 521 -1.58 2.67 -0.17
N GLU A 522 -2.91 2.81 -0.10
CA GLU A 522 -3.84 2.11 -1.01
C GLU A 522 -3.49 2.34 -2.49
N GLU A 523 -3.04 3.54 -2.84
CA GLU A 523 -2.62 3.90 -4.21
C GLU A 523 -1.33 3.16 -4.63
N LYS A 524 -0.32 3.10 -3.75
CA LYS A 524 0.91 2.34 -4.00
C LYS A 524 0.61 0.85 -4.19
N VAL A 525 -0.28 0.31 -3.35
CA VAL A 525 -0.71 -1.10 -3.45
C VAL A 525 -1.43 -1.34 -4.78
N LEU A 526 -2.42 -0.51 -5.14
CA LEU A 526 -3.16 -0.63 -6.40
C LEU A 526 -2.22 -0.62 -7.62
N ASP A 527 -1.35 0.38 -7.67
CA ASP A 527 -0.40 0.56 -8.77
C ASP A 527 0.58 -0.62 -8.88
N ALA A 528 1.03 -1.19 -7.75
CA ALA A 528 1.83 -2.42 -7.75
C ALA A 528 1.05 -3.63 -8.27
N MET A 529 -0.24 -3.75 -7.93
CA MET A 529 -1.09 -4.83 -8.41
C MET A 529 -1.32 -4.76 -9.93
N GLN A 530 -1.55 -3.55 -10.45
CA GLN A 530 -1.71 -3.28 -11.88
C GLN A 530 -0.43 -3.55 -12.66
N ARG A 531 0.70 -2.99 -12.20
CA ARG A 531 2.01 -3.23 -12.82
C ARG A 531 2.35 -4.72 -12.88
N LEU A 532 2.01 -5.49 -11.84
CA LEU A 532 2.23 -6.93 -11.82
C LEU A 532 1.38 -7.67 -12.86
N ASN A 533 0.12 -7.25 -13.04
CA ASN A 533 -0.74 -7.81 -14.09
C ASN A 533 -0.19 -7.51 -15.49
N ASP A 534 0.16 -6.25 -15.76
CA ASP A 534 0.66 -5.81 -17.07
C ASP A 534 1.99 -6.50 -17.41
N ALA A 535 2.88 -6.63 -16.43
CA ALA A 535 4.13 -7.36 -16.59
C ALA A 535 3.89 -8.83 -16.94
N LEU A 536 2.96 -9.50 -16.26
CA LEU A 536 2.64 -10.89 -16.57
C LEU A 536 2.02 -11.05 -17.96
N GLU A 537 1.19 -10.09 -18.39
CA GLU A 537 0.64 -10.05 -19.75
C GLU A 537 1.72 -9.93 -20.82
N VAL A 538 2.70 -9.05 -20.61
CA VAL A 538 3.84 -8.90 -21.51
C VAL A 538 4.67 -10.18 -21.56
N GLU A 539 4.95 -10.81 -20.42
CA GLU A 539 5.73 -12.06 -20.39
C GLU A 539 4.97 -13.23 -21.03
N GLU A 540 3.65 -13.31 -20.86
CA GLU A 540 2.82 -14.30 -21.53
C GLU A 540 2.83 -14.13 -23.06
N SER A 541 2.55 -12.91 -23.53
CA SER A 541 2.40 -12.60 -24.96
C SER A 541 3.73 -12.60 -25.73
N ARG A 542 4.84 -12.27 -25.06
CA ARG A 542 6.17 -12.16 -25.68
C ARG A 542 7.04 -13.36 -25.34
N PHE A 543 7.45 -13.52 -24.08
CA PHE A 543 8.46 -14.50 -23.69
C PHE A 543 7.92 -15.93 -23.79
N LEU A 544 6.83 -16.25 -23.10
CA LEU A 544 6.27 -17.61 -23.11
C LEU A 544 5.79 -18.02 -24.51
N SER A 545 5.09 -17.13 -25.21
CA SER A 545 4.61 -17.39 -26.58
C SER A 545 5.74 -17.69 -27.58
N GLN A 546 6.86 -16.95 -27.51
CA GLN A 546 8.04 -17.21 -28.36
C GLN A 546 8.64 -18.59 -28.12
N LEU A 547 8.61 -19.07 -26.87
CA LEU A 547 9.09 -20.40 -26.48
C LEU A 547 8.11 -21.53 -26.80
N GLY A 548 6.91 -21.22 -27.30
CA GLY A 548 5.85 -22.22 -27.49
C GLY A 548 5.23 -22.69 -26.17
N LEU A 549 5.24 -21.83 -25.15
CA LEU A 549 4.70 -22.07 -23.82
C LEU A 549 3.42 -21.25 -23.58
N ARG A 550 2.56 -21.76 -22.69
CA ARG A 550 1.37 -21.07 -22.18
C ARG A 550 1.22 -21.26 -20.68
N LEU A 551 0.37 -20.43 -20.08
CA LEU A 551 0.00 -20.54 -18.67
C LEU A 551 -1.12 -21.56 -18.48
N ARG A 552 -0.83 -22.63 -17.73
CA ARG A 552 -1.78 -23.67 -17.35
C ARG A 552 -2.80 -23.11 -16.35
N GLY A 553 -4.09 -23.24 -16.65
CA GLY A 553 -5.14 -22.57 -15.86
C GLY A 553 -5.23 -21.06 -16.11
N GLY A 554 -4.68 -20.59 -17.24
CA GLY A 554 -4.73 -19.18 -17.65
C GLY A 554 -3.89 -18.24 -16.81
N ARG A 555 -3.92 -16.95 -17.17
CA ARG A 555 -3.17 -15.88 -16.50
C ARG A 555 -3.52 -15.75 -15.01
N VAL A 556 -4.79 -15.98 -14.69
CA VAL A 556 -5.36 -15.79 -13.35
C VAL A 556 -4.66 -16.64 -12.27
N ALA A 557 -4.31 -17.89 -12.59
CA ALA A 557 -3.73 -18.81 -11.63
C ALA A 557 -2.33 -18.36 -11.17
N LEU A 558 -1.47 -17.99 -12.13
CA LEU A 558 -0.15 -17.45 -11.84
C LEU A 558 -0.24 -16.07 -11.19
N LEU A 559 -1.15 -15.21 -11.68
CA LEU A 559 -1.34 -13.87 -11.12
C LEU A 559 -1.70 -13.91 -9.62
N ASN A 560 -2.62 -14.77 -9.20
CA ASN A 560 -2.95 -14.94 -7.77
C ASN A 560 -1.74 -15.36 -6.92
N THR A 561 -0.86 -16.19 -7.47
CA THR A 561 0.37 -16.64 -6.82
C THR A 561 1.38 -15.49 -6.70
N LEU A 562 1.53 -14.69 -7.76
CA LEU A 562 2.38 -13.50 -7.77
C LEU A 562 1.87 -12.43 -6.79
N GLN A 563 0.56 -12.21 -6.70
CA GLN A 563 -0.04 -11.29 -5.73
C GLN A 563 0.20 -11.73 -4.28
N LEU A 564 0.29 -13.03 -4.02
CA LEU A 564 0.73 -13.54 -2.73
C LEU A 564 2.18 -13.19 -2.46
N GLY A 565 3.06 -13.36 -3.45
CA GLY A 565 4.47 -12.96 -3.37
C GLY A 565 4.66 -11.47 -3.10
N LEU A 566 3.85 -10.61 -3.74
CA LEU A 566 3.85 -9.17 -3.50
C LEU A 566 3.52 -8.85 -2.03
N ARG A 567 2.45 -9.42 -1.48
CA ARG A 567 2.10 -9.28 -0.05
C ARG A 567 3.22 -9.75 0.89
N GLN A 568 3.89 -10.85 0.56
CA GLN A 568 4.99 -11.38 1.38
C GLN A 568 6.21 -10.46 1.40
N ARG A 569 6.52 -9.81 0.27
CA ARG A 569 7.59 -8.81 0.19
C ARG A 569 7.29 -7.61 1.09
N VAL A 570 6.05 -7.15 1.10
CA VAL A 570 5.61 -6.08 2.02
C VAL A 570 5.76 -6.52 3.47
N LEU A 571 5.29 -7.73 3.80
CA LEU A 571 5.41 -8.28 5.16
C LEU A 571 6.88 -8.36 5.60
N ALA A 572 7.78 -8.84 4.74
CA ALA A 572 9.21 -8.92 5.03
C ALA A 572 9.81 -7.55 5.33
N LYS A 573 9.49 -6.54 4.52
CA LYS A 573 9.98 -5.16 4.72
C LYS A 573 9.45 -4.52 6.00
N LEU A 574 8.19 -4.74 6.34
CA LEU A 574 7.61 -4.26 7.60
C LEU A 574 8.23 -4.96 8.82
N LEU A 575 8.58 -6.25 8.70
CA LEU A 575 9.31 -6.96 9.76
C LEU A 575 10.72 -6.40 9.96
N GLU A 576 11.43 -6.08 8.87
CA GLU A 576 12.74 -5.43 8.93
C GLU A 576 12.63 -4.06 9.62
N ALA A 577 11.69 -3.21 9.18
CA ALA A 577 11.47 -1.89 9.77
C ALA A 577 11.10 -1.95 11.26
N GLU A 578 10.30 -2.95 11.65
CA GLU A 578 9.90 -3.15 13.04
C GLU A 578 11.07 -3.63 13.92
N ALA A 579 11.95 -4.48 13.37
CA ALA A 579 13.17 -4.90 14.04
C ALA A 579 14.18 -3.74 14.19
N GLU A 580 14.35 -2.92 13.15
CA GLU A 580 15.19 -1.72 13.19
C GLU A 580 14.68 -0.70 14.22
N ARG A 581 13.36 -0.52 14.31
CA ARG A 581 12.73 0.33 15.33
C ARG A 581 13.03 -0.17 16.75
N ALA A 582 12.88 -1.47 16.98
CA ALA A 582 13.19 -2.08 18.28
C ALA A 582 14.67 -1.93 18.65
N ASP A 583 15.58 -2.15 17.69
CA ASP A 583 17.03 -1.96 17.88
C ASP A 583 17.37 -0.49 18.19
N HIS A 584 16.73 0.46 17.51
CA HIS A 584 16.91 1.88 17.78
C HIS A 584 16.46 2.26 19.19
N GLN A 585 15.27 1.81 19.61
CA GLN A 585 14.78 2.03 20.98
C GLN A 585 15.73 1.44 22.03
N TRP A 586 16.29 0.26 21.76
CA TRP A 586 17.26 -0.37 22.64
C TRP A 586 18.57 0.43 22.73
N LYS A 587 19.10 0.91 21.61
CA LYS A 587 20.31 1.76 21.57
C LYS A 587 20.13 3.08 22.33
N VAL A 588 18.96 3.71 22.23
CA VAL A 588 18.63 4.93 22.99
C VAL A 588 18.66 4.63 24.49
N LEU A 589 18.06 3.52 24.92
CA LEU A 589 18.08 3.11 26.33
C LEU A 589 19.50 2.80 26.84
N GLN A 590 20.35 2.18 26.01
CA GLN A 590 21.76 1.96 26.36
C GLN A 590 22.54 3.27 26.50
N SER A 591 22.29 4.26 25.65
CA SER A 591 22.90 5.59 25.80
C SER A 591 22.48 6.26 27.12
N HIS A 592 21.22 6.09 27.53
CA HIS A 592 20.74 6.61 28.82
C HIS A 592 21.40 5.90 30.02
N ARG A 593 21.74 4.62 29.89
CA ARG A 593 22.46 3.85 30.93
C ARG A 593 23.81 4.47 31.23
N GLU A 594 24.65 4.66 30.21
CA GLU A 594 26.01 5.17 30.39
C GLU A 594 26.02 6.53 31.09
N HIS A 595 25.09 7.41 30.70
CA HIS A 595 24.94 8.72 31.32
C HIS A 595 24.45 8.63 32.77
N THR A 596 23.42 7.81 33.03
CA THR A 596 22.85 7.66 34.38
C THR A 596 23.81 6.95 35.34
N GLU A 597 24.61 5.99 34.84
CA GLU A 597 25.67 5.32 35.61
C GLU A 597 26.76 6.30 36.01
N ALA A 598 27.21 7.15 35.08
CA ALA A 598 28.20 8.19 35.36
C ALA A 598 27.69 9.17 36.43
N GLU A 599 26.45 9.66 36.30
CA GLU A 599 25.80 10.53 37.30
C GLU A 599 25.74 9.85 38.69
N PHE A 600 25.32 8.59 38.73
CA PHE A 600 25.19 7.83 39.97
C PHE A 600 26.54 7.60 40.67
N ILE A 601 27.55 7.18 39.91
CA ILE A 601 28.90 6.93 40.45
C ILE A 601 29.54 8.24 40.90
N GLU A 602 29.39 9.33 40.15
CA GLU A 602 29.89 10.64 40.51
C GLU A 602 29.27 11.14 41.84
N MET A 603 27.96 10.94 42.03
CA MET A 603 27.27 11.26 43.28
C MET A 603 27.80 10.46 44.47
N VAL A 604 28.19 9.19 44.29
CA VAL A 604 28.76 8.36 45.36
C VAL A 604 30.24 8.68 45.63
N GLN A 605 31.02 8.98 44.59
CA GLN A 605 32.46 9.28 44.68
C GLN A 605 32.75 10.64 45.32
N ARG A 606 31.88 11.64 45.15
CA ARG A 606 32.06 12.98 45.72
C ARG A 606 31.68 13.02 47.20
N ARG A 607 32.45 12.31 48.05
CA ARG A 607 32.61 12.71 49.46
C ARG A 607 33.46 13.96 49.49
N THR A 608 32.85 15.12 49.56
CA THR A 608 33.66 16.34 49.56
C THR A 608 33.12 17.38 50.52
N SER A 609 34.06 18.17 51.03
CA SER A 609 33.82 19.41 51.76
C SER A 609 32.74 20.27 51.10
N ASP A 610 32.27 21.29 51.80
CA ASP A 610 31.35 22.26 51.21
C ASP A 610 31.85 22.80 49.86
N SER A 611 33.17 22.88 49.65
CA SER A 611 33.83 23.21 48.38
C SER A 611 33.52 22.21 47.24
N GLY A 612 33.64 20.91 47.48
CA GLY A 612 33.38 19.93 46.42
C GLY A 612 31.88 19.70 46.16
N ARG A 613 31.03 19.92 47.17
CA ARG A 613 29.57 19.96 47.00
C ARG A 613 29.12 21.18 46.21
N ALA A 614 29.74 22.34 46.47
CA ALA A 614 29.52 23.56 45.72
C ALA A 614 29.92 23.37 44.25
N ARG A 615 31.07 22.73 44.00
CA ARG A 615 31.52 22.36 42.65
C ARG A 615 30.54 21.43 41.93
N MET A 616 30.07 20.37 42.59
CA MET A 616 29.09 19.44 42.01
C MET A 616 27.78 20.14 41.65
N LEU A 617 27.26 20.96 42.56
CA LEU A 617 26.03 21.68 42.31
C LEU A 617 26.19 22.68 41.15
N ALA A 618 27.34 23.35 41.05
CA ALA A 618 27.67 24.26 39.96
C ALA A 618 27.72 23.52 38.61
N GLU A 619 28.37 22.37 38.53
CA GLU A 619 28.44 21.55 37.31
C GLU A 619 27.06 21.03 36.90
N LEU A 620 26.20 20.62 37.83
CA LEU A 620 24.84 20.15 37.52
C LEU A 620 23.90 21.28 37.06
N PHE A 621 23.98 22.46 37.67
CA PHE A 621 23.23 23.63 37.18
C PHE A 621 23.75 24.10 35.82
N PHE A 622 25.07 24.04 35.62
CA PHE A 622 25.66 24.28 34.30
C PHE A 622 25.10 23.27 33.30
N ASP A 623 25.13 21.97 33.57
CA ASP A 623 24.60 20.98 32.63
C ASP A 623 23.09 21.18 32.36
N SER A 624 22.27 21.48 33.37
CA SER A 624 20.83 21.72 33.12
C SER A 624 20.52 23.02 32.35
N LEU A 625 21.25 24.11 32.60
CA LEU A 625 21.02 25.38 31.90
C LEU A 625 21.70 25.41 30.53
N ALA A 626 22.92 24.90 30.47
CA ALA A 626 23.77 24.98 29.30
C ALA A 626 23.63 23.77 28.36
N ARG A 627 23.47 22.55 28.87
CA ARG A 627 23.23 21.41 27.98
C ARG A 627 21.74 21.29 27.68
N GLU A 628 20.88 21.18 28.69
CA GLU A 628 19.47 20.87 28.46
C GLU A 628 18.65 22.06 27.99
N TRP A 629 18.56 23.14 28.78
CA TRP A 629 17.68 24.28 28.46
C TRP A 629 18.11 24.98 27.17
N LEU A 630 19.41 25.15 26.96
CA LEU A 630 19.91 25.75 25.73
C LEU A 630 19.60 24.86 24.52
N ASP A 631 19.78 23.53 24.60
CA ASP A 631 19.48 22.65 23.48
C ASP A 631 17.98 22.65 23.15
N GLU A 632 17.10 22.63 24.15
CA GLU A 632 15.64 22.78 23.96
C GLU A 632 15.28 24.11 23.27
N THR A 633 15.88 25.21 23.73
CA THR A 633 15.63 26.56 23.19
C THR A 633 16.16 26.68 21.75
N LEU A 634 17.36 26.17 21.49
CA LEU A 634 17.97 26.17 20.17
C LEU A 634 17.22 25.24 19.19
N LEU A 635 16.70 24.11 19.67
CA LEU A 635 15.81 23.23 18.90
C LEU A 635 14.54 23.96 18.49
N ALA A 636 13.94 24.76 19.38
CA ALA A 636 12.76 25.56 19.05
C ALA A 636 13.08 26.64 17.99
N VAL A 637 14.23 27.33 18.11
CA VAL A 637 14.69 28.31 17.12
C VAL A 637 14.98 27.65 15.77
N ALA A 638 15.65 26.50 15.78
CA ALA A 638 15.98 25.75 14.57
C ALA A 638 14.71 25.18 13.91
N ALA A 639 13.73 24.73 14.71
CA ALA A 639 12.41 24.33 14.23
C ALA A 639 11.62 25.49 13.62
N HIS A 640 11.75 26.72 14.16
CA HIS A 640 11.15 27.90 13.58
C HIS A 640 11.75 28.26 12.21
N ILE A 641 13.09 28.18 12.07
CA ILE A 641 13.77 28.35 10.78
C ILE A 641 13.30 27.31 9.77
N ARG A 642 13.24 26.03 10.19
CA ARG A 642 12.69 24.96 9.36
C ARG A 642 11.27 25.29 8.90
N SER A 643 10.39 25.72 9.81
CA SER A 643 9.01 26.07 9.46
C SER A 643 8.93 27.23 8.47
N GLN A 644 9.81 28.23 8.57
CA GLN A 644 9.85 29.35 7.61
C GLN A 644 10.38 28.90 6.25
N CYS A 645 11.42 28.06 6.22
CA CYS A 645 11.93 27.49 4.97
C CYS A 645 10.88 26.60 4.28
N LEU A 646 10.14 25.78 5.03
CA LEU A 646 9.07 24.93 4.50
C LEU A 646 7.79 25.71 4.14
N ALA A 647 7.61 26.93 4.62
CA ALA A 647 6.53 27.79 4.13
C ALA A 647 6.82 28.29 2.70
N ASP A 648 8.10 28.57 2.41
CA ASP A 648 8.58 29.02 1.09
C ASP A 648 8.83 27.85 0.12
N MET A 649 9.23 26.68 0.64
CA MET A 649 9.55 25.45 -0.10
C MET A 649 9.01 24.22 0.66
N PRO A 650 7.71 23.91 0.56
CA PRO A 650 7.06 22.90 1.41
C PRO A 650 7.47 21.46 1.11
N ASP A 651 7.74 21.16 -0.15
CA ASP A 651 8.15 19.84 -0.64
C ASP A 651 8.99 19.99 -1.93
N ALA A 652 9.41 18.87 -2.52
CA ALA A 652 10.18 18.87 -3.77
C ALA A 652 9.45 19.53 -4.94
N SER A 653 8.13 19.42 -4.99
CA SER A 653 7.31 20.03 -6.04
C SER A 653 7.27 21.55 -5.88
N GLY A 654 6.99 22.04 -4.67
CA GLY A 654 6.96 23.45 -4.33
C GLY A 654 8.31 24.13 -4.48
N ALA A 655 9.41 23.41 -4.20
CA ALA A 655 10.75 23.93 -4.41
C ALA A 655 11.12 24.04 -5.90
N THR A 656 10.72 23.05 -6.71
CA THR A 656 10.92 23.09 -8.17
C THR A 656 10.07 24.18 -8.82
N GLU A 657 8.83 24.37 -8.34
CA GLU A 657 7.95 25.47 -8.73
C GLU A 657 8.59 26.83 -8.44
N ARG A 658 9.09 27.02 -7.21
CA ARG A 658 9.75 28.26 -6.81
C ARG A 658 11.01 28.53 -7.64
N ALA A 659 11.85 27.52 -7.87
CA ALA A 659 13.03 27.63 -8.72
C ALA A 659 12.67 28.11 -10.14
N TYR A 660 11.58 27.56 -10.69
CA TYR A 660 11.08 27.95 -12.01
C TYR A 660 10.51 29.38 -12.01
N GLN A 661 9.76 29.77 -10.97
CA GLN A 661 9.23 31.12 -10.84
C GLN A 661 10.35 32.18 -10.79
N GLN A 662 11.36 31.95 -9.94
CA GLN A 662 12.47 32.90 -9.76
C GLN A 662 13.32 33.05 -11.03
N ALA A 663 13.60 31.96 -11.74
CA ALA A 663 14.35 32.02 -12.99
C ALA A 663 13.50 32.56 -14.16
N PHE A 664 12.40 31.86 -14.50
CA PHE A 664 11.68 32.08 -15.75
C PHE A 664 10.55 33.12 -15.65
N ILE A 665 9.81 33.17 -14.54
CA ILE A 665 8.68 34.09 -14.40
C ILE A 665 9.17 35.50 -14.09
N GLU A 666 10.17 35.65 -13.22
CA GLU A 666 10.80 36.95 -12.91
C GLU A 666 11.75 37.44 -14.01
N ARG A 667 12.00 36.61 -15.03
CA ARG A 667 12.84 36.93 -16.21
C ARG A 667 14.29 37.26 -15.86
N ASN A 668 14.85 36.57 -14.86
CA ASN A 668 16.24 36.72 -14.48
C ASN A 668 17.13 35.82 -15.36
N TRP A 669 17.71 36.38 -16.42
CA TRP A 669 18.46 35.62 -17.43
C TRP A 669 19.70 34.91 -16.89
N GLU A 670 20.35 35.45 -15.85
CA GLU A 670 21.49 34.79 -15.21
C GLU A 670 21.04 33.52 -14.48
N GLU A 671 19.92 33.58 -13.75
CA GLU A 671 19.33 32.43 -13.07
C GLU A 671 18.72 31.40 -14.04
N VAL A 672 18.18 31.85 -15.18
CA VAL A 672 17.74 30.95 -16.27
C VAL A 672 18.92 30.13 -16.79
N MET A 673 20.10 30.74 -16.95
CA MET A 673 21.30 30.02 -17.40
C MET A 673 21.76 28.99 -16.37
N GLU A 674 21.78 29.33 -15.08
CA GLU A 674 22.12 28.38 -14.03
C GLU A 674 21.11 27.23 -13.93
N TYR A 675 19.81 27.53 -14.03
CA TYR A 675 18.74 26.52 -14.03
C TYR A 675 18.91 25.53 -15.18
N VAL A 676 19.21 26.01 -16.38
CA VAL A 676 19.33 25.20 -17.59
C VAL A 676 20.62 24.36 -17.58
N LEU A 677 21.71 24.87 -17.02
CA LEU A 677 22.99 24.16 -16.93
C LEU A 677 22.93 22.98 -15.94
N ASP A 678 22.43 23.23 -14.72
CA ASP A 678 22.21 22.18 -13.73
C ASP A 678 21.11 22.62 -12.74
N VAL A 679 19.90 22.17 -13.01
CA VAL A 679 18.73 22.46 -12.19
C VAL A 679 18.84 21.94 -10.75
N ASN A 680 19.60 20.86 -10.50
CA ASN A 680 19.79 20.34 -9.15
C ASN A 680 20.77 21.20 -8.35
N ALA A 681 21.86 21.64 -8.99
CA ALA A 681 22.80 22.58 -8.39
C ALA A 681 22.18 23.96 -8.15
N TYR A 682 21.38 24.44 -9.11
CA TYR A 682 20.61 25.68 -8.97
C TYR A 682 19.58 25.59 -7.83
N LEU A 683 18.84 24.48 -7.73
CA LEU A 683 17.90 24.24 -6.63
C LEU A 683 18.60 24.26 -5.27
N HIS A 684 19.79 23.65 -5.18
CA HIS A 684 20.60 23.68 -3.96
C HIS A 684 21.09 25.09 -3.65
N LYS A 685 21.50 25.88 -4.67
CA LYS A 685 21.91 27.28 -4.50
C LYS A 685 20.78 28.14 -3.93
N ILE A 686 19.57 28.06 -4.49
CA ILE A 686 18.44 28.86 -4.01
C ILE A 686 18.00 28.43 -2.61
N PHE A 687 18.04 27.14 -2.30
CA PHE A 687 17.76 26.64 -0.95
C PHE A 687 18.83 27.12 0.04
N ALA A 688 20.11 26.99 -0.31
CA ALA A 688 21.22 27.42 0.53
C ALA A 688 21.16 28.93 0.79
N SER A 689 20.86 29.74 -0.23
CA SER A 689 20.65 31.18 -0.08
C SER A 689 19.46 31.49 0.82
N LEU A 690 18.30 30.86 0.58
CA LEU A 690 17.11 31.05 1.41
C LEU A 690 17.37 30.68 2.87
N PHE A 691 18.00 29.53 3.10
CA PHE A 691 18.33 29.06 4.43
C PHE A 691 19.32 29.99 5.12
N GLU A 692 20.36 30.46 4.40
CA GLU A 692 21.34 31.39 4.94
C GLU A 692 20.71 32.77 5.26
N ASP A 693 19.81 33.27 4.41
CA ASP A 693 19.08 34.51 4.67
C ASP A 693 18.22 34.42 5.93
N ARG A 694 17.47 33.31 6.09
CA ARG A 694 16.66 33.06 7.30
C ARG A 694 17.55 32.85 8.52
N LYS A 695 18.66 32.14 8.37
CA LYS A 695 19.67 31.92 9.41
C LYS A 695 20.25 33.25 9.87
N VAL A 696 20.70 34.12 8.97
CA VAL A 696 21.27 35.44 9.31
C VAL A 696 20.22 36.30 10.00
N ALA A 697 19.00 36.36 9.46
CA ALA A 697 17.91 37.16 10.02
C ALA A 697 17.55 36.74 11.45
N ILE A 698 17.40 35.43 11.69
CA ILE A 698 17.00 34.90 12.99
C ILE A 698 18.17 34.90 13.97
N THR A 699 19.37 34.52 13.53
CA THR A 699 20.58 34.50 14.37
C THR A 699 20.93 35.91 14.86
N ARG A 700 20.77 36.94 14.03
CA ARG A 700 21.06 38.34 14.42
C ARG A 700 20.21 38.82 15.61
N VAL A 701 18.98 38.31 15.73
CA VAL A 701 18.04 38.70 16.80
C VAL A 701 18.10 37.74 17.97
N GLN A 702 18.03 36.43 17.70
CA GLN A 702 17.91 35.39 18.73
C GLN A 702 19.23 35.11 19.46
N ARG A 703 20.37 35.13 18.76
CA ARG A 703 21.68 34.85 19.40
C ARG A 703 21.98 35.80 20.57
N PRO A 704 21.91 37.14 20.42
CA PRO A 704 22.18 38.03 21.55
C PRO A 704 21.10 37.93 22.63
N GLN A 705 19.84 37.68 22.27
CA GLN A 705 18.75 37.49 23.24
C GLN A 705 18.95 36.24 24.10
N ILE A 706 19.23 35.09 23.49
CA ILE A 706 19.47 33.82 24.18
C ILE A 706 20.75 33.90 25.00
N SER A 707 21.80 34.52 24.47
CA SER A 707 23.06 34.72 25.20
C SER A 707 22.85 35.59 26.44
N ALA A 708 22.06 36.67 26.33
CA ALA A 708 21.72 37.52 27.46
C ALA A 708 20.81 36.81 28.48
N GLN A 709 19.87 35.98 28.02
CA GLN A 709 19.01 35.20 28.91
C GLN A 709 19.81 34.16 29.70
N LEU A 710 20.66 33.40 29.01
CA LEU A 710 21.50 32.37 29.61
C LEU A 710 22.52 32.98 30.58
N GLY A 711 23.19 34.06 30.18
CA GLY A 711 24.07 34.82 31.08
C GLY A 711 23.31 35.34 32.30
N GLY A 712 22.12 35.89 32.09
CA GLY A 712 21.25 36.34 33.18
C GLY A 712 20.80 35.21 34.11
N PHE A 713 20.65 33.97 33.64
CA PHE A 713 20.37 32.82 34.50
C PHE A 713 21.57 32.44 35.37
N PHE A 714 22.78 32.46 34.81
CA PHE A 714 23.99 32.21 35.58
C PHE A 714 24.25 33.31 36.62
N ASP A 715 24.08 34.57 36.24
CA ASP A 715 24.22 35.71 37.16
C ASP A 715 23.17 35.66 38.29
N ALA A 716 21.92 35.33 37.95
CA ALA A 716 20.86 35.15 38.94
C ALA A 716 21.15 33.97 39.88
N LEU A 717 21.64 32.85 39.36
CA LEU A 717 21.98 31.68 40.13
C LEU A 717 23.12 31.96 41.11
N VAL A 718 24.24 32.53 40.65
CA VAL A 718 25.38 32.92 41.50
C VAL A 718 24.92 33.96 42.54
N GLY A 719 24.14 34.95 42.12
CA GLY A 719 23.56 35.95 43.02
C GLY A 719 22.68 35.34 44.11
N ALA A 720 21.84 34.35 43.78
CA ALA A 720 21.00 33.67 44.76
C ALA A 720 21.80 32.81 45.73
N VAL A 721 22.83 32.09 45.25
CA VAL A 721 23.72 31.30 46.10
C VAL A 721 24.47 32.20 47.09
N ASN A 722 24.99 33.34 46.63
CA ASN A 722 25.68 34.31 47.48
C ASN A 722 24.75 35.00 48.49
N LEU A 723 23.52 35.37 48.07
CA LEU A 723 22.52 35.91 48.99
C LEU A 723 22.09 34.91 50.05
N TRP A 724 21.97 33.63 49.69
CA TRP A 724 21.67 32.55 50.61
C TRP A 724 22.82 32.33 51.60
N GLY A 725 24.06 32.21 51.10
CA GLY A 725 25.26 32.01 51.92
C GLY A 725 25.56 33.17 52.87
N GLY A 726 25.18 34.40 52.52
CA GLY A 726 25.33 35.57 53.38
C GLY A 726 24.22 35.76 54.42
N ARG A 727 23.04 35.14 54.23
CA ARG A 727 21.89 35.23 55.16
C ARG A 727 21.87 34.08 56.16
N GLU A 728 22.26 32.90 55.73
CA GLU A 728 22.19 31.70 56.55
C GLU A 728 23.50 31.48 57.33
N THR A 729 23.38 31.07 58.59
CA THR A 729 24.53 30.79 59.47
C THR A 729 24.39 29.44 60.16
N GLY A 730 25.52 28.75 60.33
CA GLY A 730 25.59 27.40 60.88
C GLY A 730 25.21 26.31 59.88
N ARG A 731 25.12 25.06 60.35
CA ARG A 731 24.81 23.92 59.49
C ARG A 731 23.41 24.04 58.89
N ARG A 732 23.29 23.89 57.57
CA ARG A 732 22.03 23.97 56.82
C ARG A 732 21.96 22.86 55.79
N LYS A 733 20.77 22.34 55.55
CA LYS A 733 20.52 21.39 54.47
C LYS A 733 20.36 22.11 53.13
N LEU A 734 20.78 21.49 52.03
CA LEU A 734 20.65 22.09 50.70
C LEU A 734 19.18 22.34 50.29
N SER A 735 18.24 21.56 50.82
CA SER A 735 16.79 21.80 50.67
C SER A 735 16.37 23.19 51.15
N ASN A 736 17.11 23.80 52.08
CA ASN A 736 16.90 25.18 52.48
C ASN A 736 17.22 26.17 51.34
N PHE A 737 18.29 25.93 50.57
CA PHE A 737 18.60 26.70 49.36
C PHE A 737 17.54 26.48 48.26
N GLN A 738 17.08 25.24 48.07
CA GLN A 738 15.99 24.96 47.13
C GLN A 738 14.69 25.70 47.52
N HIS A 739 14.35 25.73 48.81
CA HIS A 739 13.20 26.49 49.31
C HIS A 739 13.40 28.00 49.17
N PHE A 740 14.62 28.49 49.37
CA PHE A 740 14.99 29.89 49.13
C PHE A 740 14.77 30.30 47.67
N LEU A 741 15.18 29.47 46.70
CA LEU A 741 14.90 29.70 45.27
C LEU A 741 13.39 29.68 44.95
N ARG A 742 12.62 28.77 45.57
CA ARG A 742 11.15 28.74 45.44
C ARG A 742 10.49 30.01 45.98
N ASN A 743 10.98 30.55 47.08
CA ASN A 743 10.47 31.79 47.67
C ASN A 743 10.81 33.00 46.79
N LEU A 744 12.03 33.08 46.26
CA LEU A 744 12.40 34.10 45.26
C LEU A 744 11.53 34.01 44.01
N ALA A 745 11.19 32.78 43.56
CA ALA A 745 10.28 32.57 42.44
C ALA A 745 8.84 33.00 42.75
N ALA A 746 8.34 32.74 43.96
CA ALA A 746 7.01 33.16 44.40
C ALA A 746 6.91 34.70 44.53
N GLU A 747 7.92 35.34 45.10
CA GLU A 747 8.01 36.81 45.21
C GLU A 747 8.08 37.48 43.83
N ALA A 748 8.84 36.91 42.90
CA ALA A 748 8.93 37.37 41.52
C ALA A 748 7.62 37.21 40.74
N ARG A 749 6.80 36.19 41.04
CA ARG A 749 5.46 36.01 40.45
C ARG A 749 4.45 37.05 40.99
N ALA A 750 4.64 37.53 42.23
CA ALA A 750 3.77 38.50 42.88
C ALA A 750 4.10 39.98 42.54
N GLY A 751 5.35 40.29 42.22
CA GLY A 751 5.77 41.62 41.78
C GLY A 751 6.06 41.68 40.28
N HIS A 752 5.35 42.54 39.53
CA HIS A 752 5.59 42.79 38.11
C HIS A 752 6.96 43.46 37.82
N ARG A 753 8.07 42.75 38.01
CA ARG A 753 9.43 43.18 37.61
C ARG A 753 10.02 42.21 36.58
N ASP A 754 10.61 42.75 35.52
CA ASP A 754 11.19 42.01 34.39
C ASP A 754 12.36 41.07 34.79
N SER A 755 13.00 41.29 35.94
CA SER A 755 14.03 40.40 36.50
C SER A 755 13.49 39.07 37.06
N GLY A 756 12.17 38.83 36.96
CA GLY A 756 11.47 37.69 37.57
C GLY A 756 11.43 36.40 36.75
N LYS A 757 11.96 36.36 35.52
CA LYS A 757 11.89 35.16 34.66
C LYS A 757 12.91 34.05 35.00
N ALA A 758 14.00 34.40 35.67
CA ALA A 758 15.07 33.45 36.03
C ALA A 758 14.67 32.51 37.17
N TRP A 759 14.03 33.04 38.22
CA TRP A 759 13.74 32.29 39.45
C TRP A 759 12.79 31.11 39.27
N PRO A 760 11.67 31.22 38.51
CA PRO A 760 10.81 30.08 38.22
C PRO A 760 11.57 28.95 37.53
N LEU A 761 12.39 29.28 36.52
CA LEU A 761 13.16 28.29 35.77
C LEU A 761 14.22 27.62 36.65
N LEU A 762 15.00 28.40 37.41
CA LEU A 762 16.03 27.87 38.32
C LEU A 762 15.45 27.02 39.44
N SER A 763 14.24 27.35 39.91
CA SER A 763 13.53 26.56 40.90
C SER A 763 12.94 25.26 40.33
N GLU A 764 12.41 25.30 39.11
CA GLU A 764 11.84 24.13 38.42
C GLU A 764 12.93 23.17 37.95
N ARG A 765 14.05 23.70 37.46
CA ARG A 765 15.24 22.97 37.02
C ARG A 765 16.29 22.80 38.13
N PHE A 766 15.87 22.83 39.40
CA PHE A 766 16.80 22.54 40.49
C PHE A 766 17.33 21.11 40.34
N PRO A 767 18.65 20.88 40.24
CA PRO A 767 19.21 19.55 40.01
C PRO A 767 18.74 18.54 41.04
N VAL A 768 18.53 17.30 40.61
CA VAL A 768 18.16 16.20 41.51
C VAL A 768 19.41 15.78 42.28
N VAL A 769 19.69 16.50 43.35
CA VAL A 769 20.82 16.24 44.25
C VAL A 769 20.34 15.76 45.61
N ALA A 770 21.18 14.98 46.29
CA ALA A 770 20.92 14.53 47.66
C ALA A 770 20.95 15.70 48.66
N ASP A 771 20.08 15.67 49.68
CA ASP A 771 19.94 16.77 50.64
C ASP A 771 21.05 16.79 51.71
N PHE A 772 22.27 17.15 51.29
CA PHE A 772 23.45 17.18 52.15
C PHE A 772 23.48 18.40 53.10
N GLU A 773 24.13 18.22 54.26
CA GLU A 773 24.38 19.32 55.22
C GLU A 773 25.58 20.17 54.78
N VAL A 774 25.33 21.44 54.42
CA VAL A 774 26.33 22.48 54.23
C VAL A 774 26.76 23.01 55.60
N ALA A 775 28.05 22.87 55.94
CA ALA A 775 28.57 23.25 57.25
C ALA A 775 28.82 24.76 57.38
N ASP A 776 29.32 25.38 56.31
CA ASP A 776 29.52 26.82 56.15
C ASP A 776 28.88 27.29 54.82
N PRO A 777 27.65 27.84 54.87
CA PRO A 777 26.97 28.38 53.69
C PRO A 777 27.74 29.50 52.97
N GLY A 778 28.56 30.28 53.70
CA GLY A 778 29.36 31.36 53.13
C GLY A 778 30.54 30.82 52.32
N HIS A 779 31.27 29.84 52.87
CA HIS A 779 32.34 29.16 52.14
C HIS A 779 31.79 28.37 50.94
N PHE A 780 30.66 27.68 51.10
CA PHE A 780 29.97 26.99 50.00
C PHE A 780 29.63 27.95 48.86
N ALA A 781 29.06 29.12 49.18
CA ALA A 781 28.68 30.10 48.18
C ALA A 781 29.89 30.66 47.42
N HIS A 782 30.98 30.93 48.13
CA HIS A 782 32.22 31.38 47.52
C HIS A 782 32.81 30.34 46.55
N GLU A 783 32.89 29.08 46.97
CA GLU A 783 33.41 27.99 46.13
C GLU A 783 32.50 27.72 44.92
N PHE A 784 31.18 27.88 45.08
CA PHE A 784 30.22 27.78 43.98
C PHE A 784 30.45 28.88 42.95
N GLU A 785 30.64 30.13 43.41
CA GLU A 785 30.95 31.27 42.54
C GLU A 785 32.26 31.06 41.78
N VAL A 786 33.32 30.61 42.47
CA VAL A 786 34.62 30.32 41.84
C VAL A 786 34.50 29.23 40.77
N GLN A 787 33.79 28.14 41.07
CA GLN A 787 33.60 27.06 40.10
C GLN A 787 32.73 27.53 38.91
N MET A 788 31.67 28.27 39.17
CA MET A 788 30.82 28.79 38.09
C MET A 788 31.59 29.75 37.18
N ALA A 789 32.43 30.62 37.76
CA ALA A 789 33.31 31.50 37.01
C ALA A 789 34.32 30.71 36.16
N ALA A 790 34.85 29.59 36.67
CA ALA A 790 35.76 28.71 35.91
C ALA A 790 35.05 28.07 34.71
N LEU A 791 33.84 27.52 34.91
CA LEU A 791 33.03 26.91 33.85
C LEU A 791 32.61 27.91 32.76
N LEU A 792 32.36 29.17 33.13
CA LEU A 792 32.01 30.25 32.20
C LEU A 792 33.25 30.91 31.55
N GLY A 793 34.43 30.76 32.15
CA GLY A 793 35.68 31.44 31.77
C GLY A 793 36.43 30.81 30.59
N GLU A 794 36.22 29.52 30.31
CA GLU A 794 36.89 28.81 29.20
C GLU A 794 36.20 29.00 27.84
N ALA A 795 34.91 29.36 27.82
CA ALA A 795 34.17 29.74 26.62
C ALA A 795 33.13 30.81 26.98
N ARG A 796 33.34 32.06 26.55
CA ARG A 796 32.34 33.14 26.75
C ARG A 796 30.95 32.64 26.31
N VAL A 797 29.92 32.88 27.14
CA VAL A 797 28.52 32.45 26.91
C VAL A 797 28.06 32.67 25.47
N GLU A 798 28.38 33.83 24.90
CA GLU A 798 28.05 34.18 23.51
C GLU A 798 28.72 33.26 22.47
N GLY A 799 30.00 32.93 22.65
CA GLY A 799 30.74 32.05 21.74
C GLY A 799 30.21 30.61 21.79
N TRP A 800 29.79 30.18 22.97
CA TRP A 800 29.26 28.84 23.18
C TRP A 800 27.81 28.70 22.67
N VAL A 801 26.95 29.70 22.88
CA VAL A 801 25.63 29.79 22.22
C VAL A 801 25.79 29.83 20.70
N ALA A 802 26.77 30.57 20.18
CA ALA A 802 27.04 30.63 18.74
C ALA A 802 27.41 29.27 18.16
N GLN A 803 28.29 28.52 18.84
CA GLN A 803 28.72 27.18 18.40
C GLN A 803 27.56 26.18 18.40
N LYS A 804 26.78 26.11 19.48
CA LYS A 804 25.65 25.18 19.58
C LYS A 804 24.51 25.54 18.63
N LEU A 805 24.23 26.83 18.46
CA LEU A 805 23.24 27.29 17.49
C LEU A 805 23.68 26.90 16.07
N GLU A 806 24.94 27.11 15.71
CA GLU A 806 25.46 26.73 14.40
C GLU A 806 25.32 25.22 14.15
N ALA A 807 25.65 24.37 15.14
CA ALA A 807 25.50 22.92 15.03
C ALA A 807 24.04 22.50 14.85
N ALA A 808 23.11 23.08 15.63
CA ALA A 808 21.68 22.81 15.51
C ALA A 808 21.13 23.24 14.14
N LEU A 809 21.60 24.37 13.61
CA LEU A 809 21.20 24.88 12.30
C LEU A 809 21.75 24.03 11.14
N GLN A 810 23.00 23.56 11.23
CA GLN A 810 23.57 22.65 10.22
C GLN A 810 22.78 21.34 10.14
N LEU A 811 22.38 20.79 11.29
CA LEU A 811 21.54 19.59 11.33
C LEU A 811 20.18 19.83 10.66
N GLN A 812 19.53 20.96 10.96
CA GLN A 812 18.26 21.32 10.33
C GLN A 812 18.40 21.60 8.83
N GLN A 813 19.49 22.24 8.40
CA GLN A 813 19.77 22.48 6.98
C GLN A 813 19.81 21.16 6.20
N ALA A 814 20.52 20.15 6.72
CA ALA A 814 20.60 18.83 6.12
C ALA A 814 19.24 18.11 6.09
N GLN A 815 18.48 18.17 7.18
CA GLN A 815 17.16 17.54 7.28
C GLN A 815 16.13 18.18 6.32
N VAL A 816 16.11 19.51 6.23
CA VAL A 816 15.20 20.24 5.33
C VAL A 816 15.61 20.01 3.87
N TRP A 817 16.90 20.03 3.56
CA TRP A 817 17.38 19.68 2.23
C TRP A 817 16.99 18.26 1.81
N ALA A 818 17.02 17.29 2.73
CA ALA A 818 16.60 15.92 2.44
C ALA A 818 15.11 15.82 2.03
N LEU A 819 14.26 16.69 2.58
CA LEU A 819 12.83 16.78 2.22
C LEU A 819 12.60 17.52 0.89
N ILE A 820 13.42 18.55 0.60
CA ILE A 820 13.23 19.46 -0.53
C ILE A 820 13.91 18.98 -1.81
N LYS A 821 15.04 18.28 -1.73
CA LYS A 821 15.86 17.91 -2.90
C LYS A 821 15.09 17.12 -3.97
N GLY A 822 14.09 16.33 -3.54
CA GLY A 822 13.30 15.46 -4.40
C GLY A 822 14.14 14.49 -5.23
N CYS A 823 13.58 14.06 -6.36
CA CYS A 823 14.32 13.26 -7.32
C CYS A 823 15.31 14.09 -8.14
N SER A 824 16.50 13.55 -8.37
CA SER A 824 17.56 14.19 -9.16
C SER A 824 17.38 14.03 -10.68
N ALA A 825 16.37 13.28 -11.13
CA ALA A 825 16.14 13.04 -12.55
C ALA A 825 15.66 14.29 -13.27
N ILE A 826 16.09 14.41 -14.52
CA ILE A 826 15.69 15.47 -15.45
C ILE A 826 15.03 14.86 -16.69
N CYS A 827 14.13 15.61 -17.32
CA CYS A 827 13.56 15.23 -18.59
C CYS A 827 14.67 15.16 -19.65
N PRO A 828 14.86 14.02 -20.36
CA PRO A 828 15.94 13.89 -21.34
C PRO A 828 15.78 14.82 -22.54
N CYS A 829 14.54 15.23 -22.84
CA CYS A 829 14.25 16.13 -23.97
C CYS A 829 14.48 17.60 -23.61
N CYS A 830 13.87 18.12 -22.54
CA CYS A 830 13.94 19.55 -22.22
C CYS A 830 14.79 19.93 -21.01
N GLY A 831 15.39 18.98 -20.29
CA GLY A 831 16.21 19.25 -19.11
C GLY A 831 15.44 19.64 -17.85
N SER A 832 14.11 19.72 -17.90
CA SER A 832 13.28 20.05 -16.73
C SER A 832 13.45 19.04 -15.59
N LYS A 833 13.55 19.54 -14.34
CA LYS A 833 13.66 18.69 -13.15
C LYS A 833 12.36 17.96 -12.85
N CYS A 834 12.48 16.74 -12.34
CA CYS A 834 11.36 16.02 -11.79
C CYS A 834 10.82 16.67 -10.51
N ASP A 835 9.50 16.87 -10.43
CA ASP A 835 8.79 17.50 -9.31
C ASP A 835 8.24 16.51 -8.27
N ARG A 836 8.48 15.20 -8.45
CA ARG A 836 8.00 14.15 -7.53
C ARG A 836 8.90 13.98 -6.31
N VAL A 837 8.26 13.75 -5.17
CA VAL A 837 8.88 13.42 -3.88
C VAL A 837 9.28 11.93 -3.88
N ASP A 838 10.33 11.57 -3.15
CA ASP A 838 10.86 10.20 -2.98
C ASP A 838 11.45 9.51 -4.23
N HIS A 839 11.97 8.30 -4.05
CA HIS A 839 12.42 7.46 -5.17
C HIS A 839 11.21 6.95 -5.96
N HIS A 840 11.28 7.09 -7.28
CA HIS A 840 10.18 6.76 -8.18
C HIS A 840 10.70 6.42 -9.58
N THR A 841 10.00 5.53 -10.26
CA THR A 841 10.37 5.03 -11.59
C THR A 841 9.77 5.83 -12.75
N ALA A 842 8.71 6.60 -12.48
CA ALA A 842 8.04 7.44 -13.47
C ALA A 842 8.24 8.92 -13.10
N HIS A 843 9.13 9.59 -13.83
CA HIS A 843 9.44 11.00 -13.61
C HIS A 843 8.36 11.90 -14.23
N ARG A 844 7.99 12.94 -13.50
CA ARG A 844 7.05 13.98 -13.96
C ARG A 844 7.72 15.35 -13.82
N CYS A 845 7.45 16.25 -14.76
CA CYS A 845 7.85 17.66 -14.64
C CYS A 845 6.59 18.53 -14.76
N GLY A 846 6.38 19.45 -13.82
CA GLY A 846 5.32 20.45 -13.88
C GLY A 846 5.56 21.48 -14.97
N HIS A 847 6.81 21.93 -15.12
CA HIS A 847 7.22 22.95 -16.08
C HIS A 847 8.22 22.40 -17.09
N HIS A 848 7.73 22.14 -18.29
CA HIS A 848 8.58 21.68 -19.38
C HIS A 848 9.16 22.85 -20.17
N LEU A 849 10.49 22.84 -20.34
CA LEU A 849 11.19 23.84 -21.17
C LEU A 849 11.11 23.51 -22.66
N LEU A 850 11.50 24.47 -23.49
CA LEU A 850 11.76 24.22 -24.91
C LEU A 850 13.01 23.34 -25.04
N PRO A 851 13.00 22.26 -25.85
CA PRO A 851 14.17 21.39 -26.03
C PRO A 851 15.44 22.12 -26.47
N ALA A 852 15.31 23.27 -27.14
CA ALA A 852 16.43 24.16 -27.46
C ALA A 852 17.29 24.57 -26.25
N PHE A 853 16.72 24.69 -25.05
CA PHE A 853 17.47 24.97 -23.83
C PHE A 853 18.44 23.84 -23.46
N ASN A 854 18.10 22.60 -23.82
CA ASN A 854 18.94 21.42 -23.60
C ASN A 854 19.73 21.02 -24.87
N GLY A 855 19.92 21.96 -25.80
CA GLY A 855 20.75 21.78 -26.99
C GLY A 855 20.06 21.13 -28.21
N TRP A 856 18.78 20.78 -28.12
CA TRP A 856 18.07 20.13 -29.22
C TRP A 856 17.76 21.08 -30.37
N ARG A 857 17.90 20.58 -31.60
CA ARG A 857 17.66 21.29 -32.86
C ARG A 857 16.65 20.53 -33.70
N VAL A 858 15.99 21.23 -34.63
CA VAL A 858 15.09 20.57 -35.58
C VAL A 858 15.91 19.64 -36.49
N ALA A 859 15.46 18.39 -36.64
CA ALA A 859 16.19 17.37 -37.39
C ALA A 859 16.48 17.84 -38.83
N GLY A 860 17.75 17.73 -39.24
CA GLY A 860 18.20 18.15 -40.57
C GLY A 860 18.42 19.67 -40.74
N THR A 861 18.29 20.47 -39.68
CA THR A 861 18.55 21.91 -39.73
C THR A 861 19.49 22.38 -38.59
N CYS A 862 19.97 23.62 -38.68
CA CYS A 862 20.69 24.29 -37.59
C CYS A 862 19.76 25.10 -36.68
N GLU A 863 18.44 25.00 -36.87
CA GLU A 863 17.46 25.81 -36.15
C GLU A 863 17.13 25.21 -34.78
N ALA A 864 16.93 26.07 -33.80
CA ALA A 864 16.58 25.67 -32.44
C ALA A 864 15.20 24.97 -32.39
N ALA A 865 15.06 23.91 -31.61
CA ALA A 865 13.78 23.24 -31.40
C ALA A 865 12.88 24.05 -30.45
N LEU A 866 12.01 24.89 -31.04
CA LEU A 866 11.11 25.81 -30.33
C LEU A 866 9.71 25.23 -30.03
N ASP A 867 9.45 23.97 -30.44
CA ASP A 867 8.21 23.27 -30.09
C ASP A 867 8.27 22.72 -28.67
N THR A 868 7.12 22.63 -27.99
CA THR A 868 7.07 22.06 -26.63
C THR A 868 7.57 20.62 -26.62
N CYS A 869 8.25 20.19 -25.56
CA CYS A 869 8.80 18.82 -25.47
C CYS A 869 7.74 17.69 -25.53
N LYS A 870 6.44 18.03 -25.41
CA LYS A 870 5.31 17.11 -25.57
C LYS A 870 4.77 17.06 -27.01
N SER A 871 5.33 17.86 -27.90
CA SER A 871 4.96 17.89 -29.32
C SER A 871 5.39 16.58 -29.99
N SER A 872 4.48 15.94 -30.71
CA SER A 872 4.76 14.71 -31.47
C SER A 872 5.92 14.89 -32.47
N LYS A 873 6.12 16.10 -32.98
CA LYS A 873 7.24 16.46 -33.88
C LYS A 873 8.63 16.24 -33.26
N ASN A 874 8.75 16.29 -31.93
CA ASN A 874 10.01 16.07 -31.22
C ASN A 874 10.24 14.58 -30.87
N HIS A 875 9.20 13.73 -30.93
CA HIS A 875 9.27 12.30 -30.61
C HIS A 875 9.49 11.41 -31.84
N GLU A 876 9.21 11.89 -33.04
CA GLU A 876 9.52 11.19 -34.31
C GLU A 876 11.01 11.25 -34.69
N ALA A 877 11.82 12.09 -34.02
CA ALA A 877 13.24 12.24 -34.30
C ALA A 877 14.15 11.24 -33.54
N GLY A 878 13.59 10.38 -32.68
CA GLY A 878 14.34 9.62 -31.67
C GLY A 878 14.73 8.17 -32.00
N GLU A 879 14.64 7.72 -33.26
CA GLU A 879 15.13 6.37 -33.65
C GLU A 879 16.42 6.39 -34.49
N SER A 880 17.02 7.57 -34.74
CA SER A 880 18.31 7.64 -35.43
C SER A 880 19.23 8.71 -34.85
N GLN A 881 20.19 8.24 -34.05
CA GLN A 881 21.39 8.91 -33.51
C GLN A 881 21.22 9.73 -32.21
N CYS A 882 22.25 9.59 -31.36
CA CYS A 882 22.43 10.12 -30.01
C CYS A 882 21.87 11.51 -29.74
#